data_AF-A0A672KU36-F1
#
_entry.id   AF-A0A672KU36-F1
#
_cell.length_a   1.000
_cell.length_b   1.000
_cell.length_c   1.000
_cell.angle_alpha   90.00
_cell.angle_beta   90.00
_cell.angle_gamma   90.00
#
_symmetry.space_group_name_H-M   'P 1'
#
loop_
_entity.id
_entity.type
_entity.pdbx_description
1 polymer ?
#
loop_
_entity_poly.entity_id
_entity_poly.type
_entity_poly.pdbx_seq_one_letter_code
_entity_poly.pdbx_strand_id
1 'polypeptide(L)'
;MAKGYKIKSPNRSTPEPTFSKALGESSTSSLLSESVAEPGDVQKSPRSTVCSASAASLPTNDQQQNHEHEQCRKVPILHHIIVERYEGDKSGDMFHGEGVAYFQGGHIYKGSFSHGLMHGHGEYIWSDGLKYQGDFKLNVPMGHGTYTWLDGSTYEGEAHRGVRHGVGVYKCAKTSTVYRGQWYLGKRQGQGVMYYNLAATSWYKGEWVNNCREGWGTRCYPSGNVYEGQWRNSVRHGEGTMRWVQLDQQYSGQWVNGIQDGKGTHTWLRKRVPCSQYPRMNEYTGEFVQGKRHGQGQFFYASGAVYCGEWKHDKKHGKGRYTFENGRVYEGEFIKDGMAEFPAFTPGLSGITTPFPDENDSSNRASQSSTSSSPLGSDMVLNIQALLSRLPEAHRDQELKQVEFAVVRHIGLLREIYSFYSCLGREQSSDKIFPLTNLQFSRFLMDCKVHQHGSTVAQMDRLINGNVHSPFAAILPRECISYIIIVAYHICHKDIESSNILAACFSKLMRQNIIPNAKHVKGPLFCHPVHAAVAYNYSDRCWEIYQALCKASSVQSDTILTVRQFVWMLKDLYLYDSELTVSKVLEILSVDSPAIYDGTYSNLDLKLSFLEFFEALLGCAEVKGQRIQTDVESHQEDTVLSSLQETERSQSPVLAFNETGLKGWMQKTQQFFTQIFFPAYEHSVELQEERFRLRQKKRISLAEADNARYIEQLEAGEKQEEDGNREVPNNDVNCSPSTPMTSVTSTTSVISKQSVTSGSKKK
;
A
#
# COMPACT_ATOMS: atom_id res chain seq x y z
N MET A 1 37.16 7.03 49.57
CA MET A 1 36.26 8.08 50.07
C MET A 1 34.84 7.70 49.61
N ALA A 2 34.08 6.86 50.29
CA ALA A 2 33.45 6.96 51.61
C ALA A 2 32.38 8.07 51.73
N LYS A 3 31.19 7.64 52.21
CA LYS A 3 29.92 8.33 52.60
C LYS A 3 28.79 8.10 51.56
N GLY A 4 27.73 7.31 51.77
CA GLY A 4 27.19 6.66 52.96
C GLY A 4 26.14 7.54 53.65
N TYR A 5 24.86 7.16 53.60
CA TYR A 5 23.88 7.28 54.71
C TYR A 5 22.69 6.31 54.50
N LYS A 6 22.41 5.54 55.56
CA LYS A 6 21.29 4.61 55.79
C LYS A 6 20.04 5.40 56.23
N ILE A 7 18.85 4.76 56.19
CA ILE A 7 18.05 4.42 57.41
C ILE A 7 16.70 3.71 57.07
N LYS A 8 16.56 2.52 57.68
CA LYS A 8 15.41 1.82 58.33
C LYS A 8 14.16 1.29 57.57
N SER A 9 13.97 -0.02 57.79
CA SER A 9 12.78 -0.90 57.71
C SER A 9 11.81 -0.70 58.92
N PRO A 10 10.61 -1.34 59.00
CA PRO A 10 10.50 -2.77 59.40
C PRO A 10 9.25 -3.60 58.94
N ASN A 11 9.45 -4.93 58.89
CA ASN A 11 8.64 -6.10 59.33
C ASN A 11 7.13 -6.29 59.05
N ARG A 12 6.77 -7.46 58.49
CA ARG A 12 6.05 -8.61 59.12
C ARG A 12 5.68 -9.67 58.06
N SER A 13 6.23 -10.89 58.07
CA SER A 13 5.86 -12.12 58.82
C SER A 13 4.98 -13.12 58.02
N THR A 14 5.61 -14.26 57.73
CA THR A 14 5.22 -15.67 57.36
C THR A 14 3.93 -16.24 58.02
N PRO A 15 3.44 -17.48 57.77
CA PRO A 15 4.06 -18.68 57.12
C PRO A 15 3.15 -19.57 56.21
N GLU A 16 3.75 -20.62 55.63
CA GLU A 16 3.12 -21.82 55.01
C GLU A 16 2.34 -22.69 56.02
N PRO A 17 1.60 -23.71 55.52
CA PRO A 17 2.04 -25.09 55.81
C PRO A 17 1.83 -26.14 54.69
N THR A 18 2.73 -27.13 54.68
CA THR A 18 2.64 -28.46 54.06
C THR A 18 1.79 -29.46 54.87
N PHE A 19 1.10 -30.41 54.22
CA PHE A 19 0.94 -31.82 54.67
C PHE A 19 0.38 -32.72 53.54
N SER A 20 0.43 -34.04 53.73
CA SER A 20 0.79 -35.12 52.80
C SER A 20 -0.27 -36.23 52.57
N LYS A 21 -0.08 -37.05 51.49
CA LYS A 21 -0.40 -38.52 51.32
C LYS A 21 -1.88 -38.97 51.39
N ALA A 22 -2.41 -40.02 50.72
CA ALA A 22 -1.96 -41.05 49.77
C ALA A 22 -3.16 -41.89 49.22
N LEU A 23 -2.90 -42.67 48.15
CA LEU A 23 -3.35 -44.07 47.81
C LEU A 23 -4.69 -44.41 47.09
N GLY A 24 -4.54 -45.32 46.09
CA GLY A 24 -5.54 -46.24 45.47
C GLY A 24 -5.51 -46.27 43.92
N GLU A 25 -4.58 -46.96 43.24
CA GLU A 25 -4.68 -48.31 42.59
C GLU A 25 -5.89 -48.49 41.63
N SER A 26 -5.79 -48.94 40.35
CA SER A 26 -5.12 -50.12 39.75
C SER A 26 -5.00 -49.95 38.20
N SER A 27 -3.86 -50.28 37.56
CA SER A 27 -3.50 -51.53 36.82
C SER A 27 -4.27 -51.73 35.49
N THR A 28 -3.70 -51.87 34.28
CA THR A 28 -2.65 -52.77 33.73
C THR A 28 -2.28 -52.27 32.30
N SER A 29 -1.01 -52.09 31.90
CA SER A 29 0.04 -53.02 31.41
C SER A 29 0.06 -53.29 29.90
N SER A 30 1.15 -52.89 29.23
CA SER A 30 2.05 -53.67 28.33
C SER A 30 2.76 -52.71 27.33
N LEU A 31 4.06 -52.40 27.47
CA LEU A 31 5.29 -53.18 27.13
C LEU A 31 5.47 -53.31 25.61
N LEU A 32 6.60 -53.07 24.91
CA LEU A 32 8.04 -52.79 25.09
C LEU A 32 8.50 -52.14 23.73
N SER A 33 9.65 -51.51 23.49
CA SER A 33 11.07 -51.80 23.79
C SER A 33 11.92 -50.60 23.31
N GLU A 34 12.79 -50.02 24.15
CA GLU A 34 14.28 -50.08 24.10
C GLU A 34 14.95 -49.44 22.85
N SER A 35 16.11 -48.79 22.86
CA SER A 35 17.11 -48.26 23.82
C SER A 35 18.13 -47.49 22.94
N VAL A 36 18.89 -46.47 23.38
CA VAL A 36 20.27 -46.54 23.91
C VAL A 36 20.74 -45.08 24.15
N ALA A 37 21.62 -44.89 25.14
CA ALA A 37 22.04 -43.62 25.74
C ALA A 37 23.55 -43.31 25.57
N GLU A 38 23.88 -42.00 25.63
CA GLU A 38 25.07 -41.32 26.27
C GLU A 38 26.51 -41.47 25.68
N PRO A 39 27.54 -40.63 26.04
CA PRO A 39 27.59 -39.33 26.78
C PRO A 39 28.58 -38.23 26.22
N GLY A 40 28.49 -37.00 26.79
CA GLY A 40 29.59 -36.02 27.09
C GLY A 40 30.33 -35.27 25.94
N ASP A 41 30.84 -34.03 26.03
CA ASP A 41 31.02 -33.07 27.12
C ASP A 41 31.26 -31.63 26.55
N VAL A 42 31.25 -30.65 27.45
CA VAL A 42 31.10 -29.18 27.38
C VAL A 42 32.22 -28.36 26.71
N GLN A 43 31.88 -27.24 26.01
CA GLN A 43 32.49 -25.90 26.18
C GLN A 43 31.76 -24.73 25.45
N LYS A 44 31.87 -23.52 26.03
CA LYS A 44 30.98 -22.34 25.90
C LYS A 44 31.42 -21.25 24.89
N SER A 45 30.40 -20.53 24.37
CA SER A 45 30.32 -19.10 23.94
C SER A 45 30.70 -18.71 22.49
N PRO A 46 30.24 -17.53 22.00
CA PRO A 46 28.85 -17.13 21.78
C PRO A 46 28.56 -16.95 20.27
N ARG A 47 27.42 -17.44 19.77
CA ARG A 47 27.01 -17.27 18.35
C ARG A 47 25.80 -16.36 18.23
N SER A 48 25.94 -15.42 17.30
CA SER A 48 24.96 -14.46 16.80
C SER A 48 23.59 -15.08 16.53
N THR A 49 22.56 -14.46 17.07
CA THR A 49 21.15 -14.78 16.85
C THR A 49 20.77 -14.58 15.38
N VAL A 50 20.84 -15.65 14.60
CA VAL A 50 20.19 -15.74 13.29
C VAL A 50 18.72 -16.02 13.56
N CYS A 51 17.83 -15.13 13.11
CA CYS A 51 16.38 -15.32 13.19
C CYS A 51 15.92 -16.45 12.25
N SER A 52 16.12 -17.70 12.67
CA SER A 52 15.42 -18.85 12.13
C SER A 52 14.05 -18.91 12.79
N ALA A 53 13.06 -18.24 12.21
CA ALA A 53 11.67 -18.51 12.56
C ALA A 53 11.29 -19.84 11.92
N SER A 54 11.30 -20.90 12.75
CA SER A 54 10.64 -22.16 12.46
C SER A 54 9.22 -21.90 11.98
N ALA A 55 8.74 -22.73 11.06
CA ALA A 55 7.34 -22.81 10.65
C ALA A 55 6.43 -22.67 11.89
N ALA A 56 5.88 -21.47 12.09
CA ALA A 56 4.80 -21.27 13.03
C ALA A 56 3.66 -22.08 12.46
N SER A 57 3.34 -23.17 13.16
CA SER A 57 2.20 -24.04 12.95
C SER A 57 1.02 -23.24 12.39
N LEU A 58 0.71 -23.51 11.13
CA LEU A 58 -0.54 -23.13 10.51
C LEU A 58 -1.66 -23.58 11.46
N PRO A 59 -2.67 -22.73 11.76
CA PRO A 59 -3.89 -23.25 12.34
C PRO A 59 -4.59 -24.05 11.24
N THR A 60 -4.27 -25.34 11.17
CA THR A 60 -4.81 -26.31 10.20
C THR A 60 -6.18 -26.86 10.63
N ASN A 61 -6.89 -26.20 11.53
CA ASN A 61 -8.03 -26.82 12.23
C ASN A 61 -9.40 -26.16 11.97
N ASP A 62 -9.61 -25.54 10.80
CA ASP A 62 -10.94 -25.05 10.39
C ASP A 62 -11.67 -25.98 9.40
N GLN A 63 -11.05 -27.11 9.00
CA GLN A 63 -11.66 -28.04 8.05
C GLN A 63 -12.68 -29.01 8.66
N GLN A 64 -12.76 -29.13 9.99
CA GLN A 64 -13.60 -30.16 10.63
C GLN A 64 -14.74 -29.65 11.52
N GLN A 65 -14.86 -28.35 11.83
CA GLN A 65 -15.90 -27.88 12.76
C GLN A 65 -17.13 -27.22 12.12
N ASN A 66 -17.17 -27.00 10.79
CA ASN A 66 -18.28 -26.28 10.15
C ASN A 66 -19.09 -27.09 9.13
N HIS A 67 -18.74 -28.35 8.85
CA HIS A 67 -19.47 -29.15 7.86
C HIS A 67 -20.68 -29.92 8.43
N GLU A 68 -20.85 -30.03 9.75
CA GLU A 68 -21.86 -30.94 10.32
C GLU A 68 -23.18 -30.29 10.77
N HIS A 69 -23.34 -28.96 10.75
CA HIS A 69 -24.47 -28.34 11.47
C HIS A 69 -25.41 -27.37 10.73
N GLU A 70 -25.33 -27.23 9.41
CA GLU A 70 -26.37 -26.54 8.64
C GLU A 70 -26.82 -27.37 7.42
N GLN A 71 -27.38 -28.57 7.69
CA GLN A 71 -28.30 -29.17 6.73
C GLN A 71 -29.46 -28.18 6.51
N CYS A 72 -29.65 -27.83 5.24
CA CYS A 72 -30.71 -26.93 4.79
C CYS A 72 -32.05 -27.35 5.41
N ARG A 73 -32.56 -26.56 6.38
CA ARG A 73 -33.85 -26.81 7.00
C ARG A 73 -34.92 -26.74 5.91
N LYS A 74 -35.46 -27.90 5.56
CA LYS A 74 -36.48 -28.03 4.53
C LYS A 74 -37.77 -27.47 5.10
N VAL A 75 -38.42 -26.58 4.36
CA VAL A 75 -39.78 -26.13 4.68
C VAL A 75 -40.76 -27.14 4.06
N PRO A 76 -41.76 -27.63 4.82
CA PRO A 76 -42.76 -28.55 4.28
C PRO A 76 -43.60 -27.88 3.19
N ILE A 77 -43.89 -28.60 2.11
CA ILE A 77 -44.79 -28.12 1.06
C ILE A 77 -46.24 -28.37 1.50
N LEU A 78 -47.07 -27.34 1.39
CA LEU A 78 -48.50 -27.37 1.73
C LEU A 78 -49.33 -28.03 0.59
N HIS A 79 -49.19 -29.34 0.35
CA HIS A 79 -49.86 -30.00 -0.79
C HIS A 79 -51.13 -30.82 -0.48
N HIS A 80 -51.44 -31.15 0.78
CA HIS A 80 -52.64 -31.93 1.13
C HIS A 80 -53.16 -31.57 2.53
N ILE A 81 -53.89 -30.47 2.62
CA ILE A 81 -54.42 -29.98 3.90
C ILE A 81 -55.94 -30.16 3.93
N ILE A 82 -56.43 -30.97 4.86
CA ILE A 82 -57.86 -31.22 5.08
C ILE A 82 -58.30 -30.42 6.29
N VAL A 83 -59.33 -29.57 6.15
CA VAL A 83 -59.86 -28.76 7.26
C VAL A 83 -60.73 -29.63 8.15
N GLU A 84 -60.33 -29.78 9.41
CA GLU A 84 -61.09 -30.52 10.43
C GLU A 84 -62.09 -29.60 11.13
N ARG A 85 -61.68 -28.36 11.43
CA ARG A 85 -62.51 -27.35 12.08
C ARG A 85 -62.14 -25.96 11.57
N TYR A 86 -63.13 -25.08 11.39
CA TYR A 86 -62.92 -23.69 10.99
C TYR A 86 -63.77 -22.75 11.84
N GLU A 87 -63.16 -21.65 12.30
CA GLU A 87 -63.76 -20.60 13.11
C GLU A 87 -63.51 -19.25 12.42
N GLY A 88 -64.54 -18.65 11.83
CA GLY A 88 -64.43 -17.38 11.10
C GLY A 88 -65.58 -17.15 10.13
N ASP A 89 -65.47 -16.12 9.31
CA ASP A 89 -66.50 -15.75 8.35
C ASP A 89 -66.60 -16.79 7.23
N LYS A 90 -67.83 -16.99 6.72
CA LYS A 90 -68.13 -17.89 5.59
C LYS A 90 -68.99 -17.15 4.58
N SER A 91 -68.69 -17.35 3.30
CA SER A 91 -69.51 -16.89 2.20
C SER A 91 -70.08 -18.12 1.49
N GLY A 92 -71.35 -18.43 1.75
CA GLY A 92 -71.94 -19.72 1.39
C GLY A 92 -71.25 -20.87 2.11
N ASP A 93 -70.88 -21.92 1.37
CA ASP A 93 -70.14 -23.09 1.89
C ASP A 93 -68.62 -22.88 1.93
N MET A 94 -68.11 -21.72 1.50
CA MET A 94 -66.67 -21.45 1.39
C MET A 94 -66.17 -20.54 2.53
N PHE A 95 -64.96 -20.83 3.03
CA PHE A 95 -64.26 -19.98 4.00
C PHE A 95 -63.86 -18.64 3.36
N HIS A 96 -64.11 -17.54 4.06
CA HIS A 96 -63.84 -16.19 3.57
C HIS A 96 -63.51 -15.24 4.72
N GLY A 97 -62.83 -14.13 4.45
CA GLY A 97 -62.52 -13.14 5.49
C GLY A 97 -61.47 -13.64 6.48
N GLU A 98 -61.44 -13.08 7.68
CA GLU A 98 -60.51 -13.50 8.73
C GLU A 98 -61.03 -14.74 9.47
N GLY A 99 -60.17 -15.73 9.69
CA GLY A 99 -60.56 -16.95 10.38
C GLY A 99 -59.39 -17.80 10.87
N VAL A 100 -59.73 -18.86 11.61
CA VAL A 100 -58.81 -19.87 12.13
C VAL A 100 -59.24 -21.24 11.61
N ALA A 101 -58.36 -21.89 10.84
CA ALA A 101 -58.55 -23.27 10.39
C ALA A 101 -57.64 -24.22 11.18
N TYR A 102 -58.24 -25.29 11.70
CA TYR A 102 -57.55 -26.44 12.27
C TYR A 102 -57.58 -27.56 11.24
N PHE A 103 -56.41 -28.06 10.88
CA PHE A 103 -56.27 -29.05 9.84
C PHE A 103 -55.95 -30.43 10.41
N GLN A 104 -56.40 -31.46 9.69
CA GLN A 104 -56.05 -32.84 9.99
C GLN A 104 -54.52 -33.00 10.00
N GLY A 105 -54.00 -33.64 11.05
CA GLY A 105 -52.55 -33.72 11.30
C GLY A 105 -52.01 -32.65 12.25
N GLY A 106 -52.88 -31.80 12.82
CA GLY A 106 -52.54 -30.88 13.92
C GLY A 106 -51.94 -29.55 13.47
N HIS A 107 -52.08 -29.18 12.20
CA HIS A 107 -51.65 -27.88 11.69
C HIS A 107 -52.73 -26.81 11.95
N ILE A 108 -52.32 -25.57 12.14
CA ILE A 108 -53.23 -24.45 12.43
C ILE A 108 -52.90 -23.30 11.50
N TYR A 109 -53.90 -22.69 10.87
CA TYR A 109 -53.77 -21.41 10.18
C TYR A 109 -54.69 -20.37 10.79
N LYS A 110 -54.19 -19.15 10.95
CA LYS A 110 -54.94 -17.98 11.39
C LYS A 110 -54.64 -16.82 10.44
N GLY A 111 -55.65 -16.30 9.75
CA GLY A 111 -55.50 -15.18 8.84
C GLY A 111 -56.62 -15.12 7.81
N SER A 112 -56.36 -14.41 6.70
CA SER A 112 -57.40 -14.21 5.70
C SER A 112 -57.63 -15.44 4.82
N PHE A 113 -58.88 -15.61 4.39
CA PHE A 113 -59.35 -16.65 3.48
C PHE A 113 -60.06 -16.01 2.28
N SER A 114 -59.86 -16.58 1.10
CA SER A 114 -60.58 -16.22 -0.12
C SER A 114 -60.92 -17.48 -0.90
N HIS A 115 -62.20 -17.65 -1.24
CA HIS A 115 -62.73 -18.81 -1.96
C HIS A 115 -62.33 -20.16 -1.31
N GLY A 116 -62.36 -20.25 0.02
CA GLY A 116 -62.00 -21.46 0.76
C GLY A 116 -60.50 -21.72 0.90
N LEU A 117 -59.64 -20.84 0.36
CA LEU A 117 -58.17 -20.98 0.38
C LEU A 117 -57.53 -19.91 1.25
N MET A 118 -56.42 -20.25 1.92
CA MET A 118 -55.57 -19.30 2.64
C MET A 118 -55.03 -18.25 1.65
N HIS A 119 -55.26 -16.98 1.96
CA HIS A 119 -54.93 -15.85 1.11
C HIS A 119 -54.60 -14.62 1.95
N GLY A 120 -53.92 -13.62 1.38
CA GLY A 120 -53.63 -12.39 2.12
C GLY A 120 -52.58 -12.63 3.21
N HIS A 121 -52.72 -12.00 4.37
CA HIS A 121 -51.77 -12.15 5.46
C HIS A 121 -52.27 -13.20 6.46
N GLY A 122 -51.35 -14.03 6.96
CA GLY A 122 -51.70 -15.04 7.94
C GLY A 122 -50.52 -15.64 8.67
N GLU A 123 -50.85 -16.49 9.61
CA GLU A 123 -49.95 -17.27 10.44
C GLU A 123 -50.29 -18.76 10.27
N TYR A 124 -49.33 -19.56 9.84
CA TYR A 124 -49.44 -21.02 9.74
C TYR A 124 -48.47 -21.67 10.72
N ILE A 125 -49.00 -22.55 11.57
CA ILE A 125 -48.25 -23.35 12.54
C ILE A 125 -48.35 -24.81 12.11
N TRP A 126 -47.22 -25.40 11.77
CA TRP A 126 -47.13 -26.83 11.47
C TRP A 126 -47.18 -27.65 12.77
N SER A 127 -47.59 -28.91 12.70
CA SER A 127 -47.64 -29.81 13.86
C SER A 127 -46.26 -30.16 14.41
N ASP A 128 -45.21 -29.98 13.62
CA ASP A 128 -43.81 -30.04 14.05
C ASP A 128 -43.33 -28.75 14.73
N GLY A 129 -44.22 -27.77 14.94
CA GLY A 129 -43.94 -26.51 15.60
C GLY A 129 -43.20 -25.46 14.78
N LEU A 130 -42.91 -25.72 13.49
CA LEU A 130 -42.54 -24.64 12.56
C LEU A 130 -43.69 -23.63 12.50
N LYS A 131 -43.36 -22.35 12.46
CA LYS A 131 -44.33 -21.26 12.29
C LYS A 131 -43.92 -20.40 11.10
N TYR A 132 -44.88 -19.99 10.27
CA TYR A 132 -44.71 -18.98 9.23
C TYR A 132 -45.74 -17.88 9.45
N GLN A 133 -45.31 -16.63 9.39
CA GLN A 133 -46.18 -15.46 9.43
C GLN A 133 -45.84 -14.56 8.24
N GLY A 134 -46.79 -14.30 7.36
CA GLY A 134 -46.52 -13.56 6.13
C GLY A 134 -47.63 -13.68 5.10
N ASP A 135 -47.29 -13.41 3.84
CA ASP A 135 -48.28 -13.44 2.77
C ASP A 135 -48.55 -14.87 2.27
N PHE A 136 -49.80 -15.12 1.91
CA PHE A 136 -50.32 -16.35 1.35
C PHE A 136 -51.06 -16.08 0.04
N LYS A 137 -50.87 -16.96 -0.93
CA LYS A 137 -51.66 -16.97 -2.16
C LYS A 137 -52.05 -18.41 -2.50
N LEU A 138 -53.34 -18.72 -2.44
CA LEU A 138 -53.91 -20.01 -2.82
C LEU A 138 -53.28 -21.16 -2.03
N ASN A 139 -53.33 -21.09 -0.70
CA ASN A 139 -52.71 -22.06 0.23
C ASN A 139 -51.18 -22.12 0.23
N VAL A 140 -50.49 -21.18 -0.41
CA VAL A 140 -49.03 -21.23 -0.54
C VAL A 140 -48.38 -19.98 0.08
N PRO A 141 -47.38 -20.13 0.97
CA PRO A 141 -46.61 -19.00 1.48
C PRO A 141 -45.84 -18.33 0.34
N MET A 142 -46.03 -17.02 0.19
CA MET A 142 -45.52 -16.20 -0.91
C MET A 142 -45.14 -14.82 -0.38
N GLY A 143 -44.45 -13.99 -1.16
CA GLY A 143 -44.20 -12.60 -0.77
C GLY A 143 -43.23 -12.49 0.40
N HIS A 144 -43.51 -11.60 1.35
CA HIS A 144 -42.67 -11.42 2.54
C HIS A 144 -43.24 -12.17 3.73
N GLY A 145 -42.34 -12.78 4.51
CA GLY A 145 -42.75 -13.45 5.74
C GLY A 145 -41.59 -13.87 6.62
N THR A 146 -41.98 -14.37 7.79
CA THR A 146 -41.08 -14.81 8.85
C THR A 146 -41.32 -16.28 9.16
N TYR A 147 -40.31 -17.11 8.98
CA TYR A 147 -40.28 -18.48 9.50
C TYR A 147 -39.62 -18.51 10.87
N THR A 148 -40.22 -19.21 11.82
CA THR A 148 -39.68 -19.46 13.16
C THR A 148 -39.67 -20.97 13.41
N TRP A 149 -38.47 -21.53 13.60
CA TRP A 149 -38.30 -22.94 13.93
C TRP A 149 -38.40 -23.16 15.45
N LEU A 150 -38.72 -24.39 15.86
CA LEU A 150 -38.82 -24.79 17.28
C LEU A 150 -37.58 -24.46 18.12
N ASP A 151 -36.40 -24.49 17.50
CA ASP A 151 -35.15 -24.18 18.19
C ASP A 151 -34.92 -22.68 18.42
N GLY A 152 -35.88 -21.84 18.03
CA GLY A 152 -35.82 -20.38 18.13
C GLY A 152 -35.13 -19.69 16.96
N SER A 153 -34.61 -20.44 15.97
CA SER A 153 -34.04 -19.83 14.78
C SER A 153 -35.13 -19.16 13.95
N THR A 154 -34.76 -18.11 13.23
CA THR A 154 -35.69 -17.31 12.43
C THR A 154 -35.16 -17.02 11.03
N TYR A 155 -36.07 -16.88 10.08
CA TYR A 155 -35.81 -16.32 8.77
C TYR A 155 -36.85 -15.25 8.51
N GLU A 156 -36.43 -14.07 8.12
CA GLU A 156 -37.30 -12.96 7.75
C GLU A 156 -36.88 -12.49 6.36
N GLY A 157 -37.79 -12.54 5.39
CA GLY A 157 -37.46 -12.15 4.02
C GLY A 157 -38.49 -12.63 3.02
N GLU A 158 -38.08 -12.67 1.75
CA GLU A 158 -38.95 -13.14 0.68
C GLU A 158 -39.11 -14.68 0.72
N ALA A 159 -40.30 -15.14 0.37
CA ALA A 159 -40.66 -16.54 0.21
C ALA A 159 -41.34 -16.73 -1.16
N HIS A 160 -40.92 -17.75 -1.90
CA HIS A 160 -41.54 -18.15 -3.14
C HIS A 160 -41.95 -19.62 -3.05
N ARG A 161 -43.25 -19.88 -3.17
CA ARG A 161 -43.84 -21.23 -3.09
C ARG A 161 -43.46 -21.99 -1.80
N GLY A 162 -43.51 -21.32 -0.65
CA GLY A 162 -43.13 -21.93 0.63
C GLY A 162 -41.63 -22.08 0.86
N VAL A 163 -40.78 -21.60 -0.05
CA VAL A 163 -39.32 -21.73 0.05
C VAL A 163 -38.68 -20.35 0.16
N ARG A 164 -37.67 -20.21 1.02
CA ARG A 164 -36.87 -18.98 1.15
C ARG A 164 -36.31 -18.56 -0.20
N HIS A 165 -36.53 -17.31 -0.59
CA HIS A 165 -36.14 -16.75 -1.87
C HIS A 165 -35.78 -15.27 -1.72
N GLY A 166 -35.27 -14.63 -2.78
CA GLY A 166 -35.06 -13.19 -2.81
C GLY A 166 -34.09 -12.72 -1.72
N VAL A 167 -34.35 -11.56 -1.12
CA VAL A 167 -33.53 -11.02 -0.03
C VAL A 167 -34.11 -11.42 1.33
N GLY A 168 -33.24 -11.87 2.24
CA GLY A 168 -33.68 -12.27 3.57
C GLY A 168 -32.56 -12.37 4.61
N VAL A 169 -32.98 -12.38 5.87
CA VAL A 169 -32.14 -12.47 7.06
C VAL A 169 -32.46 -13.77 7.78
N TYR A 170 -31.47 -14.64 7.93
CA TYR A 170 -31.57 -15.85 8.75
C TYR A 170 -30.75 -15.70 10.02
N LYS A 171 -31.34 -16.04 11.16
CA LYS A 171 -30.71 -16.06 12.49
C LYS A 171 -30.82 -17.47 13.06
N CYS A 172 -29.69 -18.13 13.28
CA CYS A 172 -29.65 -19.42 13.95
C CYS A 172 -29.55 -19.22 15.46
N ALA A 173 -30.53 -19.69 16.23
CA ALA A 173 -30.51 -19.54 17.69
C ALA A 173 -29.41 -20.39 18.36
N LYS A 174 -29.19 -21.62 17.88
CA LYS A 174 -28.21 -22.56 18.46
C LYS A 174 -26.77 -22.05 18.36
N THR A 175 -26.38 -21.52 17.21
CA THR A 175 -24.99 -21.06 16.94
C THR A 175 -24.84 -19.55 17.04
N SER A 176 -25.95 -18.81 17.24
CA SER A 176 -25.98 -17.35 17.15
C SER A 176 -25.41 -16.80 15.82
N THR A 177 -25.49 -17.59 14.74
CA THR A 177 -25.05 -17.17 13.41
C THR A 177 -26.13 -16.34 12.72
N VAL A 178 -25.72 -15.33 11.96
CA VAL A 178 -26.65 -14.46 11.24
C VAL A 178 -26.21 -14.33 9.79
N TYR A 179 -27.05 -14.75 8.85
CA TYR A 179 -26.87 -14.50 7.43
C TYR A 179 -27.82 -13.39 6.97
N ARG A 180 -27.30 -12.45 6.17
CA ARG A 180 -28.06 -11.41 5.49
C ARG A 180 -27.66 -11.41 4.02
N GLY A 181 -28.60 -11.68 3.12
CA GLY A 181 -28.27 -11.68 1.71
C GLY A 181 -29.33 -12.33 0.84
N GLN A 182 -28.91 -12.69 -0.36
CA GLN A 182 -29.76 -13.29 -1.37
C GLN A 182 -29.94 -14.81 -1.13
N TRP A 183 -31.12 -15.30 -1.48
CA TRP A 183 -31.57 -16.67 -1.36
C TRP A 183 -32.19 -17.13 -2.67
N TYR A 184 -31.89 -18.36 -3.08
CA TYR A 184 -32.50 -19.01 -4.22
C TYR A 184 -32.84 -20.46 -3.87
N LEU A 185 -34.13 -20.80 -3.95
CA LEU A 185 -34.67 -22.13 -3.63
C LEU A 185 -34.15 -22.68 -2.29
N GLY A 186 -34.17 -21.84 -1.25
CA GLY A 186 -33.79 -22.24 0.10
C GLY A 186 -32.28 -22.25 0.36
N LYS A 187 -31.44 -21.93 -0.62
CA LYS A 187 -29.99 -21.86 -0.49
C LYS A 187 -29.50 -20.41 -0.59
N ARG A 188 -28.42 -20.08 0.13
CA ARG A 188 -27.69 -18.82 0.00
C ARG A 188 -27.09 -18.75 -1.42
N GLN A 189 -27.31 -17.62 -2.08
CA GLN A 189 -26.95 -17.40 -3.48
C GLN A 189 -26.57 -15.93 -3.67
N GLY A 190 -25.70 -15.60 -4.62
CA GLY A 190 -25.35 -14.22 -4.95
C GLY A 190 -24.60 -13.51 -3.81
N GLN A 191 -24.92 -12.24 -3.56
CA GLN A 191 -24.21 -11.44 -2.55
C GLN A 191 -24.81 -11.61 -1.15
N GLY A 192 -23.94 -11.76 -0.14
CA GLY A 192 -24.39 -11.89 1.24
C GLY A 192 -23.30 -11.73 2.30
N VAL A 193 -23.73 -11.45 3.53
CA VAL A 193 -22.89 -11.33 4.72
C VAL A 193 -23.31 -12.37 5.76
N MET A 194 -22.36 -13.14 6.26
CA MET A 194 -22.54 -14.12 7.33
C MET A 194 -21.73 -13.69 8.55
N TYR A 195 -22.39 -13.51 9.69
CA TYR A 195 -21.79 -13.32 11.01
C TYR A 195 -21.79 -14.64 11.75
N TYR A 196 -20.63 -15.05 12.27
CA TYR A 196 -20.45 -16.33 12.94
C TYR A 196 -20.53 -16.23 14.47
N ASN A 197 -20.64 -15.01 15.01
CA ASN A 197 -20.77 -14.77 16.43
C ASN A 197 -21.65 -13.54 16.73
N LEU A 198 -22.21 -13.50 17.95
CA LEU A 198 -23.09 -12.43 18.40
C LEU A 198 -22.40 -11.05 18.42
N ALA A 199 -21.10 -11.03 18.75
CA ALA A 199 -20.29 -9.81 18.78
C ALA A 199 -19.98 -9.24 17.38
N ALA A 200 -20.37 -9.93 16.30
CA ALA A 200 -20.12 -9.54 14.91
C ALA A 200 -18.64 -9.29 14.56
N THR A 201 -17.70 -9.86 15.31
CA THR A 201 -16.25 -9.76 15.05
C THR A 201 -15.74 -10.83 14.09
N SER A 202 -16.49 -11.93 13.93
CA SER A 202 -16.18 -12.98 12.96
C SER A 202 -17.23 -12.99 11.86
N TRP A 203 -16.83 -12.65 10.64
CA TRP A 203 -17.77 -12.55 9.53
C TRP A 203 -17.16 -12.89 8.18
N TYR A 204 -18.01 -13.17 7.20
CA TYR A 204 -17.69 -13.26 5.78
C TYR A 204 -18.65 -12.38 5.00
N LYS A 205 -18.14 -11.62 4.03
CA LYS A 205 -18.91 -10.82 3.09
C LYS A 205 -18.42 -11.13 1.69
N GLY A 206 -19.30 -11.53 0.80
CA GLY A 206 -18.95 -11.80 -0.59
C GLY A 206 -19.99 -12.64 -1.30
N GLU A 207 -19.51 -13.33 -2.33
CA GLU A 207 -20.34 -14.17 -3.19
C GLU A 207 -20.62 -15.55 -2.56
N TRP A 208 -21.82 -16.04 -2.84
CA TRP A 208 -22.37 -17.32 -2.41
C TRP A 208 -22.96 -18.06 -3.59
N VAL A 209 -22.68 -19.36 -3.69
CA VAL A 209 -23.31 -20.25 -4.66
C VAL A 209 -23.72 -21.52 -3.93
N ASN A 210 -25.00 -21.85 -3.94
CA ASN A 210 -25.52 -23.08 -3.32
C ASN A 210 -25.04 -23.30 -1.86
N ASN A 211 -25.13 -22.28 -1.00
CA ASN A 211 -24.62 -22.29 0.39
C ASN A 211 -23.09 -22.29 0.56
N CYS A 212 -22.31 -22.39 -0.52
CA CYS A 212 -20.85 -22.31 -0.50
C CYS A 212 -20.38 -20.87 -0.76
N ARG A 213 -19.25 -20.49 -0.15
CA ARG A 213 -18.56 -19.25 -0.52
C ARG A 213 -17.83 -19.49 -1.84
N GLU A 214 -18.05 -18.62 -2.80
CA GLU A 214 -17.53 -18.73 -4.17
C GLU A 214 -17.12 -17.32 -4.63
N GLY A 215 -16.32 -17.21 -5.68
CA GLY A 215 -15.98 -15.90 -6.27
C GLY A 215 -15.18 -15.01 -5.32
N TRP A 216 -15.42 -13.69 -5.35
CA TRP A 216 -14.69 -12.74 -4.51
C TRP A 216 -15.36 -12.51 -3.15
N GLY A 217 -14.55 -12.45 -2.09
CA GLY A 217 -15.07 -12.17 -0.75
C GLY A 217 -14.01 -11.92 0.32
N THR A 218 -14.46 -11.29 1.39
CA THR A 218 -13.65 -10.93 2.56
C THR A 218 -14.11 -11.72 3.78
N ARG A 219 -13.17 -12.35 4.50
CA ARG A 219 -13.39 -13.10 5.74
C ARG A 219 -12.57 -12.47 6.87
N CYS A 220 -13.23 -12.01 7.92
CA CYS A 220 -12.59 -11.60 9.17
C CYS A 220 -12.74 -12.70 10.23
N TYR A 221 -11.64 -13.30 10.67
CA TYR A 221 -11.62 -14.39 11.65
C TYR A 221 -11.83 -13.86 13.09
N PRO A 222 -12.23 -14.71 14.06
CA PRO A 222 -12.35 -14.29 15.47
C PRO A 222 -11.05 -13.70 16.05
N SER A 223 -9.90 -14.12 15.52
CA SER A 223 -8.58 -13.61 15.87
C SER A 223 -8.32 -12.16 15.39
N GLY A 224 -9.20 -11.60 14.56
CA GLY A 224 -8.96 -10.34 13.86
C GLY A 224 -8.15 -10.48 12.57
N ASN A 225 -7.68 -11.69 12.24
CA ASN A 225 -7.05 -11.94 10.95
C ASN A 225 -8.05 -11.71 9.83
N VAL A 226 -7.59 -11.25 8.67
CA VAL A 226 -8.46 -10.93 7.54
C VAL A 226 -7.91 -11.60 6.28
N TYR A 227 -8.79 -12.30 5.55
CA TYR A 227 -8.53 -12.72 4.19
C TYR A 227 -9.44 -11.95 3.23
N GLU A 228 -8.88 -11.46 2.14
CA GLU A 228 -9.60 -10.81 1.06
C GLU A 228 -9.12 -11.40 -0.26
N GLY A 229 -10.00 -12.03 -1.02
CA GLY A 229 -9.59 -12.67 -2.26
C GLY A 229 -10.66 -13.59 -2.84
N GLN A 230 -10.21 -14.46 -3.71
CA GLN A 230 -11.04 -15.45 -4.36
C GLN A 230 -11.32 -16.66 -3.44
N TRP A 231 -12.50 -17.25 -3.65
CA TRP A 231 -13.05 -18.40 -2.94
C TRP A 231 -13.56 -19.40 -3.97
N ARG A 232 -13.39 -20.69 -3.67
CA ARG A 232 -13.96 -21.79 -4.43
C ARG A 232 -14.39 -22.87 -3.47
N ASN A 233 -15.63 -23.36 -3.56
CA ASN A 233 -16.14 -24.42 -2.67
C ASN A 233 -15.88 -24.14 -1.18
N SER A 234 -16.10 -22.90 -0.73
CA SER A 234 -15.84 -22.45 0.64
C SER A 234 -14.38 -22.46 1.11
N VAL A 235 -13.39 -22.68 0.25
CA VAL A 235 -11.97 -22.54 0.56
C VAL A 235 -11.33 -21.38 -0.20
N ARG A 236 -10.26 -20.80 0.35
CA ARG A 236 -9.48 -19.75 -0.33
C ARG A 236 -8.84 -20.33 -1.58
N HIS A 237 -8.94 -19.61 -2.68
CA HIS A 237 -8.44 -20.05 -3.98
C HIS A 237 -8.05 -18.86 -4.84
N GLY A 238 -7.27 -19.06 -5.90
CA GLY A 238 -6.92 -18.00 -6.85
C GLY A 238 -6.10 -16.88 -6.21
N GLU A 239 -6.32 -15.64 -6.61
CA GLU A 239 -5.60 -14.48 -6.04
C GLU A 239 -6.25 -14.01 -4.73
N GLY A 240 -5.41 -13.71 -3.73
CA GLY A 240 -5.90 -13.22 -2.45
C GLY A 240 -4.83 -12.71 -1.49
N THR A 241 -5.25 -11.91 -0.53
CA THR A 241 -4.41 -11.32 0.51
C THR A 241 -4.86 -11.79 1.89
N MET A 242 -3.94 -12.35 2.66
CA MET A 242 -4.14 -12.74 4.06
C MET A 242 -3.33 -11.81 4.97
N ARG A 243 -3.96 -11.25 5.99
CA ARG A 243 -3.35 -10.44 7.04
C ARG A 243 -3.48 -11.13 8.38
N TRP A 244 -2.35 -11.44 9.00
CA TRP A 244 -2.28 -11.98 10.35
C TRP A 244 -1.96 -10.85 11.32
N VAL A 245 -2.99 -10.29 11.94
CA VAL A 245 -2.88 -9.06 12.75
C VAL A 245 -2.01 -9.28 13.98
N GLN A 246 -2.14 -10.42 14.66
CA GLN A 246 -1.35 -10.68 15.87
C GLN A 246 0.12 -10.99 15.59
N LEU A 247 0.40 -11.52 14.39
CA LEU A 247 1.75 -11.87 13.95
C LEU A 247 2.43 -10.73 13.22
N ASP A 248 1.73 -9.61 13.00
CA ASP A 248 2.20 -8.50 12.18
C ASP A 248 2.68 -9.01 10.80
N GLN A 249 1.93 -9.91 10.16
CA GLN A 249 2.30 -10.53 8.89
C GLN A 249 1.23 -10.32 7.82
N GLN A 250 1.66 -10.26 6.57
CA GLN A 250 0.77 -10.21 5.41
C GLN A 250 1.31 -11.10 4.29
N TYR A 251 0.42 -11.75 3.57
CA TYR A 251 0.72 -12.43 2.32
C TYR A 251 -0.25 -11.98 1.25
N SER A 252 0.24 -11.72 0.04
CA SER A 252 -0.58 -11.43 -1.14
C SER A 252 -0.10 -12.29 -2.30
N GLY A 253 -0.98 -13.05 -2.93
CA GLY A 253 -0.62 -13.90 -4.06
C GLY A 253 -1.59 -15.06 -4.26
N GLN A 254 -1.07 -16.14 -4.83
CA GLN A 254 -1.85 -17.28 -5.29
C GLN A 254 -2.16 -18.32 -4.19
N TRP A 255 -3.40 -18.80 -4.21
CA TRP A 255 -3.95 -19.77 -3.27
C TRP A 255 -4.53 -20.97 -4.01
N VAL A 256 -4.20 -22.17 -3.56
CA VAL A 256 -4.78 -23.42 -4.04
C VAL A 256 -5.24 -24.22 -2.83
N ASN A 257 -6.53 -24.59 -2.81
CA ASN A 257 -7.15 -25.36 -1.73
C ASN A 257 -6.86 -24.82 -0.31
N GLY A 258 -6.85 -23.50 -0.16
CA GLY A 258 -6.60 -22.85 1.13
C GLY A 258 -5.13 -22.64 1.50
N ILE A 259 -4.18 -23.06 0.65
CA ILE A 259 -2.74 -23.01 0.90
C ILE A 259 -2.08 -22.09 -0.13
N GLN A 260 -1.01 -21.39 0.25
CA GLN A 260 -0.23 -20.55 -0.66
C GLN A 260 0.50 -21.44 -1.68
N ASP A 261 0.20 -21.28 -2.96
CA ASP A 261 0.77 -22.09 -4.03
C ASP A 261 0.77 -21.28 -5.33
N GLY A 262 1.95 -21.10 -5.94
CA GLY A 262 2.19 -20.17 -7.03
C GLY A 262 2.94 -18.91 -6.61
N LYS A 263 2.81 -17.81 -7.35
CA LYS A 263 3.56 -16.57 -7.09
C LYS A 263 2.90 -15.75 -5.99
N GLY A 264 3.71 -15.13 -5.13
CA GLY A 264 3.22 -14.21 -4.11
C GLY A 264 4.30 -13.42 -3.38
N THR A 265 3.86 -12.52 -2.52
CA THR A 265 4.67 -11.68 -1.66
C THR A 265 4.26 -11.90 -0.20
N HIS A 266 5.23 -12.25 0.66
CA HIS A 266 5.04 -12.37 2.11
C HIS A 266 5.83 -11.28 2.83
N THR A 267 5.15 -10.55 3.70
CA THR A 267 5.67 -9.40 4.44
C THR A 267 5.59 -9.66 5.94
N TRP A 268 6.67 -9.39 6.66
CA TRP A 268 6.73 -9.41 8.12
C TRP A 268 6.88 -7.98 8.64
N LEU A 269 5.78 -7.38 9.06
CA LEU A 269 5.72 -6.05 9.65
C LEU A 269 6.39 -6.09 11.04
N ARG A 270 7.26 -5.12 11.34
CA ARG A 270 7.78 -4.92 12.71
C ARG A 270 7.08 -3.71 13.32
N LYS A 271 6.61 -3.84 14.57
CA LYS A 271 6.04 -2.72 15.34
C LYS A 271 7.01 -1.54 15.33
N ARG A 272 6.50 -0.36 14.97
CA ARG A 272 7.29 0.87 14.86
C ARG A 272 7.92 1.20 16.21
N VAL A 273 9.21 1.56 16.20
CA VAL A 273 9.73 2.48 17.23
C VAL A 273 9.23 3.88 16.82
N PRO A 274 8.71 4.70 17.73
CA PRO A 274 8.46 6.11 17.44
C PRO A 274 9.71 6.73 16.79
N CYS A 275 9.54 7.49 15.70
CA CYS A 275 10.62 8.16 14.94
C CYS A 275 11.44 7.31 13.92
N SER A 276 11.00 6.10 13.51
CA SER A 276 11.63 5.35 12.39
C SER A 276 10.91 5.60 11.04
N GLN A 277 11.64 6.13 10.06
CA GLN A 277 11.13 6.59 8.74
C GLN A 277 10.83 5.48 7.70
N TYR A 278 11.22 4.21 7.92
CA TYR A 278 10.90 3.10 7.01
C TYR A 278 10.27 1.91 7.73
N PRO A 279 9.46 1.10 7.03
CA PRO A 279 9.11 -0.21 7.52
C PRO A 279 10.38 -1.06 7.54
N ARG A 280 10.89 -1.33 8.74
CA ARG A 280 11.87 -2.40 8.98
C ARG A 280 11.19 -3.77 8.82
N MET A 281 10.54 -4.00 7.68
CA MET A 281 9.87 -5.25 7.37
C MET A 281 10.82 -6.17 6.61
N ASN A 282 10.72 -7.46 6.88
CA ASN A 282 11.23 -8.43 5.93
C ASN A 282 10.17 -8.61 4.85
N GLU A 283 10.60 -8.82 3.61
CA GLU A 283 9.71 -9.11 2.50
C GLU A 283 10.31 -10.22 1.65
N TYR A 284 9.49 -11.20 1.28
CA TYR A 284 9.82 -12.20 0.28
C TYR A 284 8.86 -12.05 -0.90
N THR A 285 9.38 -12.03 -2.11
CA THR A 285 8.60 -12.08 -3.36
C THR A 285 9.12 -13.20 -4.23
N GLY A 286 8.29 -14.17 -4.57
CA GLY A 286 8.72 -15.35 -5.33
C GLY A 286 7.66 -16.44 -5.42
N GLU A 287 8.11 -17.65 -5.71
CA GLU A 287 7.25 -18.83 -5.84
C GLU A 287 7.03 -19.54 -4.49
N PHE A 288 5.82 -20.05 -4.30
CA PHE A 288 5.40 -20.84 -3.16
C PHE A 288 4.91 -22.20 -3.65
N VAL A 289 5.26 -23.26 -2.94
CA VAL A 289 4.73 -24.61 -3.17
C VAL A 289 4.32 -25.17 -1.82
N GLN A 290 3.05 -25.55 -1.66
CA GLN A 290 2.52 -26.10 -0.42
C GLN A 290 2.81 -25.21 0.81
N GLY A 291 2.65 -23.90 0.67
CA GLY A 291 2.84 -22.93 1.75
C GLY A 291 4.30 -22.58 2.06
N LYS A 292 5.26 -23.10 1.30
CA LYS A 292 6.69 -22.88 1.53
C LYS A 292 7.32 -22.16 0.35
N ARG A 293 8.28 -21.28 0.63
CA ARG A 293 9.05 -20.60 -0.42
C ARG A 293 9.84 -21.62 -1.23
N HIS A 294 9.74 -21.51 -2.54
CA HIS A 294 10.30 -22.44 -3.50
C HIS A 294 10.72 -21.71 -4.78
N GLY A 295 11.43 -22.38 -5.68
CA GLY A 295 11.74 -21.84 -7.01
C GLY A 295 12.58 -20.55 -6.94
N GLN A 296 12.38 -19.63 -7.87
CA GLN A 296 13.08 -18.34 -7.88
C GLN A 296 12.39 -17.33 -6.97
N GLY A 297 13.16 -16.61 -6.16
CA GLY A 297 12.60 -15.58 -5.27
C GLY A 297 13.61 -14.58 -4.75
N GLN A 298 13.09 -13.43 -4.38
CA GLN A 298 13.81 -12.33 -3.77
C GLN A 298 13.38 -12.15 -2.32
N PHE A 299 14.34 -11.93 -1.42
CA PHE A 299 14.08 -11.63 -0.02
C PHE A 299 14.80 -10.35 0.38
N PHE A 300 14.03 -9.35 0.76
CA PHE A 300 14.49 -8.10 1.36
C PHE A 300 14.48 -8.25 2.88
N TYR A 301 15.63 -8.04 3.49
CA TYR A 301 15.76 -8.02 4.93
C TYR A 301 15.54 -6.61 5.46
N ALA A 302 14.93 -6.51 6.64
CA ALA A 302 14.72 -5.25 7.35
C ALA A 302 16.02 -4.47 7.64
N SER A 303 17.18 -5.13 7.55
CA SER A 303 18.51 -4.52 7.69
C SER A 303 19.04 -3.88 6.40
N GLY A 304 18.36 -4.08 5.27
CA GLY A 304 18.79 -3.61 3.94
C GLY A 304 19.54 -4.66 3.12
N ALA A 305 19.87 -5.83 3.70
CA ALA A 305 20.38 -6.95 2.91
C ALA A 305 19.32 -7.49 1.94
N VAL A 306 19.75 -8.05 0.82
CA VAL A 306 18.88 -8.60 -0.22
C VAL A 306 19.42 -9.93 -0.71
N TYR A 307 18.57 -10.94 -0.78
CA TYR A 307 18.87 -12.20 -1.46
C TYR A 307 18.03 -12.31 -2.73
N CYS A 308 18.62 -12.68 -3.85
CA CYS A 308 17.93 -13.04 -5.09
C CYS A 308 18.46 -14.40 -5.55
N GLY A 309 17.63 -15.43 -5.60
CA GLY A 309 18.08 -16.75 -6.05
C GLY A 309 17.06 -17.85 -5.84
N GLU A 310 17.54 -19.09 -5.92
CA GLU A 310 16.69 -20.26 -5.74
C GLU A 310 16.34 -20.51 -4.27
N TRP A 311 15.12 -21.01 -4.05
CA TRP A 311 14.55 -21.38 -2.77
C TRP A 311 14.07 -22.82 -2.82
N LYS A 312 14.27 -23.55 -1.74
CA LYS A 312 13.77 -24.91 -1.58
C LYS A 312 13.31 -25.13 -0.15
N HIS A 313 12.00 -25.25 0.03
CA HIS A 313 11.36 -25.47 1.33
C HIS A 313 11.80 -24.44 2.37
N ASP A 314 11.59 -23.15 2.06
CA ASP A 314 11.93 -22.01 2.92
C ASP A 314 13.42 -21.73 3.13
N LYS A 315 14.30 -22.44 2.43
CA LYS A 315 15.75 -22.23 2.52
C LYS A 315 16.31 -21.74 1.20
N LYS A 316 17.29 -20.84 1.25
CA LYS A 316 18.10 -20.45 0.10
C LYS A 316 18.82 -21.69 -0.41
N HIS A 317 18.76 -21.90 -1.71
CA HIS A 317 19.35 -23.05 -2.37
C HIS A 317 19.87 -22.65 -3.76
N GLY A 318 20.55 -23.55 -4.47
CA GLY A 318 20.96 -23.36 -5.86
C GLY A 318 21.78 -22.08 -6.08
N LYS A 319 21.70 -21.50 -7.28
CA LYS A 319 22.43 -20.26 -7.57
C LYS A 319 21.70 -19.06 -6.97
N GLY A 320 22.46 -18.14 -6.38
CA GLY A 320 21.90 -16.90 -5.85
C GLY A 320 22.91 -15.77 -5.72
N ARG A 321 22.38 -14.56 -5.60
CA ARG A 321 23.08 -13.31 -5.31
C ARG A 321 22.62 -12.81 -3.95
N TYR A 322 23.55 -12.59 -3.03
CA TYR A 322 23.29 -12.03 -1.70
C TYR A 322 24.03 -10.71 -1.53
N THR A 323 23.29 -9.62 -1.45
CA THR A 323 23.79 -8.30 -1.09
C THR A 323 23.71 -8.15 0.43
N PHE A 324 24.85 -8.01 1.09
CA PHE A 324 24.97 -7.80 2.53
C PHE A 324 24.56 -6.37 2.91
N GLU A 325 24.32 -6.15 4.20
CA GLU A 325 23.96 -4.85 4.78
C GLU A 325 25.02 -3.76 4.52
N ASN A 326 26.29 -4.16 4.40
CA ASN A 326 27.42 -3.29 4.09
C ASN A 326 27.60 -3.07 2.57
N GLY A 327 26.69 -3.57 1.74
CA GLY A 327 26.73 -3.44 0.29
C GLY A 327 27.63 -4.43 -0.45
N ARG A 328 28.38 -5.30 0.26
CA ARG A 328 29.12 -6.40 -0.37
C ARG A 328 28.13 -7.33 -1.08
N VAL A 329 28.57 -7.96 -2.16
CA VAL A 329 27.75 -8.90 -2.92
C VAL A 329 28.47 -10.24 -2.96
N TYR A 330 27.75 -11.30 -2.62
CA TYR A 330 28.14 -12.67 -2.88
C TYR A 330 27.30 -13.23 -4.03
N GLU A 331 27.93 -13.82 -5.02
CA GLU A 331 27.26 -14.55 -6.10
C GLU A 331 27.84 -15.96 -6.16
N GLY A 332 26.99 -16.96 -5.95
CA GLY A 332 27.45 -18.33 -5.89
C GLY A 332 26.34 -19.31 -5.50
N GLU A 333 26.76 -20.51 -5.13
CA GLU A 333 25.85 -21.60 -4.77
C GLU A 333 25.45 -21.53 -3.29
N PHE A 334 24.18 -21.76 -3.01
CA PHE A 334 23.59 -21.83 -1.68
C PHE A 334 23.12 -23.26 -1.37
N ILE A 335 23.47 -23.76 -0.18
CA ILE A 335 23.06 -25.07 0.30
C ILE A 335 22.43 -24.90 1.68
N LYS A 336 21.10 -25.05 1.76
CA LYS A 336 20.32 -24.95 3.01
C LYS A 336 20.66 -23.67 3.80
N ASP A 337 20.52 -22.52 3.16
CA ASP A 337 20.86 -21.17 3.66
C ASP A 337 22.35 -20.82 3.76
N GLY A 338 23.26 -21.79 3.66
CA GLY A 338 24.71 -21.56 3.66
C GLY A 338 25.26 -21.20 2.28
N MET A 339 26.25 -20.30 2.22
CA MET A 339 27.05 -20.04 1.01
C MET A 339 28.08 -21.17 0.86
N ALA A 340 28.17 -21.80 -0.32
CA ALA A 340 29.01 -22.98 -0.53
C ALA A 340 30.52 -22.65 -0.56
N GLU A 341 30.90 -21.49 -1.13
CA GLU A 341 32.28 -21.00 -1.16
C GLU A 341 32.32 -19.56 -0.65
N PHE A 342 32.97 -19.29 0.48
CA PHE A 342 33.29 -17.93 0.91
C PHE A 342 34.80 -17.81 0.91
N PRO A 343 35.44 -16.91 0.12
CA PRO A 343 36.88 -16.74 0.21
C PRO A 343 37.21 -16.27 1.64
N ALA A 344 38.06 -17.04 2.33
CA ALA A 344 38.51 -16.73 3.67
C ALA A 344 39.29 -15.41 3.65
N PHE A 345 38.76 -14.36 4.27
CA PHE A 345 39.48 -13.10 4.45
C PHE A 345 40.42 -13.21 5.66
N THR A 346 41.71 -13.05 5.40
CA THR A 346 42.74 -12.73 6.40
C THR A 346 42.43 -11.35 7.01
N PRO A 347 42.42 -11.19 8.35
CA PRO A 347 42.22 -9.91 8.99
C PRO A 347 43.53 -9.12 8.97
N GLY A 348 43.56 -8.00 8.26
CA GLY A 348 44.65 -7.04 8.36
C GLY A 348 44.46 -5.89 7.39
N LEU A 349 44.23 -4.69 7.93
CA LEU A 349 44.77 -3.40 7.46
C LEU A 349 44.12 -2.25 8.24
N SER A 350 44.45 -2.18 9.53
CA SER A 350 44.62 -0.91 10.23
C SER A 350 46.10 -0.56 10.16
N GLY A 351 46.48 0.40 9.32
CA GLY A 351 47.86 0.84 9.15
C GLY A 351 48.20 1.15 7.70
N ILE A 352 47.77 2.33 7.24
CA ILE A 352 48.37 2.93 6.05
C ILE A 352 49.77 3.39 6.47
N THR A 353 50.79 2.67 6.06
CA THR A 353 52.15 3.20 5.93
C THR A 353 52.55 3.03 4.47
N THR A 354 52.79 4.14 3.81
CA THR A 354 53.28 4.22 2.42
C THR A 354 54.59 3.45 2.28
N PRO A 355 54.71 2.48 1.36
CA PRO A 355 56.00 1.87 1.06
C PRO A 355 56.78 2.77 0.10
N PHE A 356 58.02 3.09 0.48
CA PHE A 356 59.07 3.55 -0.44
C PHE A 356 59.43 2.42 -1.42
N PRO A 357 59.96 2.74 -2.61
CA PRO A 357 60.34 1.75 -3.60
C PRO A 357 61.75 1.20 -3.29
N ASP A 358 61.84 -0.08 -2.95
CA ASP A 358 63.11 -0.81 -3.02
C ASP A 358 63.14 -1.68 -4.28
N GLU A 359 64.26 -1.57 -4.98
CA GLU A 359 64.63 -2.32 -6.19
C GLU A 359 64.91 -3.80 -5.89
N ASN A 360 64.86 -4.62 -6.95
CA ASN A 360 65.04 -6.08 -7.02
C ASN A 360 63.86 -6.96 -6.58
N ASP A 361 63.06 -7.41 -7.55
CA ASP A 361 63.32 -8.75 -8.10
C ASP A 361 62.68 -8.92 -9.48
N SER A 362 63.48 -9.40 -10.43
CA SER A 362 63.09 -9.68 -11.80
C SER A 362 63.21 -11.18 -12.05
N SER A 363 62.10 -11.89 -12.28
CA SER A 363 61.94 -12.79 -13.43
C SER A 363 60.63 -13.61 -13.42
N ASN A 364 59.95 -13.56 -14.58
CA ASN A 364 59.11 -14.60 -15.22
C ASN A 364 57.83 -15.08 -14.51
N ARG A 365 56.61 -14.99 -15.06
CA ARG A 365 56.19 -15.11 -16.46
C ARG A 365 54.80 -14.48 -16.65
N ALA A 366 54.64 -13.72 -17.73
CA ALA A 366 53.36 -13.21 -18.22
C ALA A 366 52.55 -14.29 -18.96
N SER A 367 51.23 -14.29 -18.78
CA SER A 367 50.20 -14.68 -19.77
C SER A 367 48.87 -14.08 -19.31
N GLN A 368 48.22 -13.36 -20.21
CA GLN A 368 47.27 -12.28 -19.95
C GLN A 368 45.82 -12.75 -19.79
N SER A 369 45.08 -12.12 -18.87
CA SER A 369 43.79 -11.51 -19.20
C SER A 369 43.64 -10.22 -18.39
N SER A 370 43.79 -9.10 -19.09
CA SER A 370 43.74 -7.74 -18.56
C SER A 370 42.33 -7.38 -18.07
N THR A 371 42.06 -7.55 -16.79
CA THR A 371 41.02 -6.77 -16.10
C THR A 371 41.70 -5.54 -15.53
N SER A 372 41.50 -4.39 -16.17
CA SER A 372 41.88 -3.08 -15.62
C SER A 372 41.22 -2.90 -14.25
N SER A 373 42.00 -3.06 -13.17
CA SER A 373 41.54 -2.79 -11.82
C SER A 373 41.25 -1.29 -11.71
N SER A 374 39.97 -0.91 -11.52
CA SER A 374 39.59 0.49 -11.31
C SER A 374 40.33 1.06 -10.09
N PRO A 375 40.92 2.27 -10.19
CA PRO A 375 41.61 2.93 -9.08
C PRO A 375 40.67 3.28 -7.91
N LEU A 376 39.35 3.20 -8.11
CA LEU A 376 38.33 3.41 -7.08
C LEU A 376 38.03 2.13 -6.26
N GLY A 377 38.55 0.96 -6.68
CA GLY A 377 38.25 -0.34 -6.10
C GLY A 377 36.92 -0.94 -6.59
N SER A 378 36.69 -2.24 -6.35
CA SER A 378 35.46 -2.94 -6.78
C SER A 378 34.18 -2.42 -6.14
N ASP A 379 34.28 -1.72 -5.01
CA ASP A 379 33.12 -1.26 -4.22
C ASP A 379 32.54 0.08 -4.71
N MET A 380 33.22 0.80 -5.62
CA MET A 380 32.84 2.14 -6.06
C MET A 380 32.83 2.30 -7.59
N VAL A 381 32.28 1.29 -8.27
CA VAL A 381 32.04 1.32 -9.73
C VAL A 381 31.07 2.45 -10.08
N LEU A 382 31.46 3.30 -11.02
CA LEU A 382 30.66 4.43 -11.51
C LEU A 382 29.65 3.97 -12.56
N ASN A 383 28.38 4.34 -12.40
CA ASN A 383 27.33 4.03 -13.37
C ASN A 383 27.09 5.22 -14.32
N ILE A 384 28.04 5.45 -15.23
CA ILE A 384 28.01 6.56 -16.21
C ILE A 384 27.96 6.07 -17.67
N GLN A 385 27.59 4.81 -17.89
CA GLN A 385 27.60 4.18 -19.22
C GLN A 385 26.70 4.91 -20.22
N ALA A 386 25.56 5.44 -19.76
CA ALA A 386 24.66 6.23 -20.58
C ALA A 386 25.34 7.50 -21.14
N LEU A 387 26.22 8.14 -20.38
CA LEU A 387 27.00 9.30 -20.86
C LEU A 387 28.13 8.87 -21.78
N LEU A 388 28.86 7.80 -21.42
CA LEU A 388 29.95 7.27 -22.24
C LEU A 388 29.46 6.84 -23.64
N SER A 389 28.23 6.32 -23.73
CA SER A 389 27.60 5.95 -25.00
C SER A 389 27.42 7.13 -25.97
N ARG A 390 27.36 8.37 -25.46
CA ARG A 390 27.26 9.60 -26.25
C ARG A 390 28.59 10.08 -26.81
N LEU A 391 29.71 9.52 -26.34
CA LEU A 391 31.06 9.85 -26.80
C LEU A 391 31.54 8.83 -27.85
N PRO A 392 32.46 9.23 -28.77
CA PRO A 392 33.09 8.32 -29.72
C PRO A 392 33.79 7.15 -29.01
N GLU A 393 33.65 5.94 -29.56
CA GLU A 393 34.17 4.69 -28.94
C GLU A 393 35.65 4.75 -28.60
N ALA A 394 36.47 5.37 -29.45
CA ALA A 394 37.91 5.48 -29.27
C ALA A 394 38.34 6.23 -27.99
N HIS A 395 37.48 7.06 -27.41
CA HIS A 395 37.81 7.91 -26.26
C HIS A 395 37.12 7.49 -24.96
N ARG A 396 36.20 6.51 -24.98
CA ARG A 396 35.38 6.13 -23.82
C ARG A 396 36.21 5.64 -22.63
N ASP A 397 37.16 4.75 -22.86
CA ASP A 397 37.99 4.17 -21.79
C ASP A 397 38.98 5.18 -21.22
N GLN A 398 39.49 6.08 -22.06
CA GLN A 398 40.37 7.17 -21.63
C GLN A 398 39.59 8.16 -20.76
N GLU A 399 38.39 8.56 -21.17
CA GLU A 399 37.50 9.43 -20.41
C GLU A 399 37.09 8.83 -19.07
N LEU A 400 36.68 7.55 -19.06
CA LEU A 400 36.34 6.87 -17.82
C LEU A 400 37.50 6.93 -16.82
N LYS A 401 38.72 6.60 -17.25
CA LYS A 401 39.92 6.71 -16.39
C LYS A 401 40.15 8.13 -15.88
N GLN A 402 40.00 9.15 -16.72
CA GLN A 402 40.18 10.55 -16.31
C GLN A 402 39.13 10.99 -15.29
N VAL A 403 37.87 10.56 -15.45
CA VAL A 403 36.80 10.80 -14.47
C VAL A 403 37.11 10.10 -13.15
N GLU A 404 37.55 8.84 -13.18
CA GLU A 404 37.93 8.10 -11.98
C GLU A 404 39.07 8.81 -11.23
N PHE A 405 40.12 9.28 -11.91
CA PHE A 405 41.18 10.06 -11.29
C PHE A 405 40.69 11.39 -10.69
N ALA A 406 39.80 12.10 -11.39
CA ALA A 406 39.20 13.33 -10.88
C ALA A 406 38.36 13.09 -9.62
N VAL A 407 37.61 11.98 -9.57
CA VAL A 407 36.85 11.56 -8.38
C VAL A 407 37.80 11.21 -7.23
N VAL A 408 38.85 10.41 -7.47
CA VAL A 408 39.84 10.04 -6.44
C VAL A 408 40.45 11.28 -5.80
N ARG A 409 40.76 12.33 -6.59
CA ARG A 409 41.29 13.60 -6.07
C ARG A 409 40.40 14.27 -5.03
N HIS A 410 39.08 14.07 -5.13
CA HIS A 410 38.09 14.70 -4.26
C HIS A 410 37.35 13.71 -3.34
N ILE A 411 37.78 12.45 -3.27
CA ILE A 411 36.98 11.39 -2.64
C ILE A 411 36.76 11.58 -1.14
N GLY A 412 37.77 12.08 -0.42
CA GLY A 412 37.66 12.37 1.01
C GLY A 412 36.55 13.40 1.27
N LEU A 413 36.58 14.52 0.53
CA LEU A 413 35.57 15.57 0.63
C LEU A 413 34.18 15.07 0.24
N LEU A 414 34.06 14.28 -0.83
CA LEU A 414 32.78 13.73 -1.27
C LEU A 414 32.17 12.78 -0.22
N ARG A 415 33.00 11.97 0.45
CA ARG A 415 32.56 11.11 1.56
C ARG A 415 32.08 11.92 2.76
N GLU A 416 32.78 12.99 3.11
CA GLU A 416 32.33 13.89 4.18
C GLU A 416 31.02 14.59 3.85
N ILE A 417 30.87 15.11 2.62
CA ILE A 417 29.63 15.74 2.14
C ILE A 417 28.50 14.72 2.19
N TYR A 418 28.71 13.52 1.64
CA TYR A 418 27.73 12.45 1.67
C TYR A 418 27.31 12.13 3.11
N SER A 419 28.27 11.94 4.01
CA SER A 419 27.99 11.66 5.43
C SER A 419 27.17 12.77 6.06
N PHE A 420 27.54 14.04 5.84
CA PHE A 420 26.82 15.20 6.36
C PHE A 420 25.36 15.23 5.89
N TYR A 421 25.13 15.14 4.57
CA TYR A 421 23.78 15.23 4.01
C TYR A 421 22.92 14.01 4.35
N SER A 422 23.52 12.82 4.51
CA SER A 422 22.80 11.61 4.91
C SER A 422 22.18 11.70 6.32
N CYS A 423 22.78 12.53 7.18
CA CYS A 423 22.34 12.76 8.54
C CYS A 423 21.25 13.85 8.68
N LEU A 424 20.92 14.60 7.62
CA LEU A 424 19.94 15.67 7.72
C LEU A 424 18.57 15.15 8.15
N GLY A 425 17.99 15.81 9.16
CA GLY A 425 16.69 15.47 9.73
C GLY A 425 16.69 14.24 10.66
N ARG A 426 17.84 13.84 11.20
CA ARG A 426 17.96 12.71 12.15
C ARG A 426 18.57 13.17 13.47
N GLU A 427 18.11 12.60 14.58
CA GLU A 427 18.76 12.79 15.89
C GLU A 427 20.10 12.06 15.92
N GLN A 428 21.10 12.69 16.55
CA GLN A 428 22.48 12.22 16.62
C GLN A 428 22.56 10.82 17.25
N SER A 429 22.65 9.80 16.41
CA SER A 429 23.12 8.48 16.83
C SER A 429 24.61 8.37 16.55
N SER A 430 25.40 8.01 17.56
CA SER A 430 26.86 7.99 17.52
C SER A 430 27.49 6.97 16.57
N ASP A 431 26.71 6.20 15.80
CA ASP A 431 27.25 4.98 15.16
C ASP A 431 26.59 4.52 13.84
N LYS A 432 26.05 5.40 13.00
CA LYS A 432 25.39 4.95 11.75
C LYS A 432 25.69 5.83 10.53
N ILE A 433 26.43 5.26 9.58
CA ILE A 433 26.48 5.73 8.18
C ILE A 433 25.12 5.40 7.57
N PHE A 434 24.36 6.42 7.19
CA PHE A 434 23.06 6.25 6.58
C PHE A 434 23.14 6.40 5.05
N PRO A 435 22.29 5.68 4.29
CA PRO A 435 22.11 6.02 2.89
C PRO A 435 21.49 7.42 2.77
N LEU A 436 22.00 8.20 1.80
CA LEU A 436 21.41 9.48 1.43
C LEU A 436 20.04 9.22 0.76
N THR A 437 19.08 10.11 0.92
CA THR A 437 17.78 10.03 0.19
C THR A 437 17.76 11.01 -0.97
N ASN A 438 16.90 10.79 -1.98
CA ASN A 438 16.69 11.77 -3.05
C ASN A 438 16.25 13.16 -2.55
N LEU A 439 15.50 13.22 -1.44
CA LEU A 439 15.12 14.48 -0.80
C LEU A 439 16.35 15.23 -0.24
N GLN A 440 17.23 14.50 0.46
CA GLN A 440 18.48 15.06 0.97
C GLN A 440 19.48 15.40 -0.17
N PHE A 441 19.49 14.60 -1.24
CA PHE A 441 20.29 14.90 -2.43
C PHE A 441 19.79 16.13 -3.18
N SER A 442 18.47 16.31 -3.28
CA SER A 442 17.87 17.54 -3.81
C SER A 442 18.29 18.75 -2.98
N ARG A 443 18.30 18.63 -1.65
CA ARG A 443 18.80 19.70 -0.75
C ARG A 443 20.28 19.99 -1.00
N PHE A 444 21.10 18.95 -1.18
CA PHE A 444 22.51 19.10 -1.56
C PHE A 444 22.69 19.88 -2.87
N LEU A 445 21.92 19.55 -3.92
CA LEU A 445 21.98 20.27 -5.20
C LEU A 445 21.56 21.74 -5.05
N MET A 446 20.51 22.01 -4.25
CA MET A 446 20.03 23.36 -3.95
C MET A 446 21.05 24.19 -3.17
N ASP A 447 21.64 23.62 -2.11
CA ASP A 447 22.68 24.29 -1.32
C ASP A 447 23.89 24.62 -2.19
N CYS A 448 24.25 23.71 -3.10
CA CYS A 448 25.32 23.91 -4.06
C CYS A 448 24.97 24.87 -5.20
N LYS A 449 23.77 25.47 -5.20
CA LYS A 449 23.26 26.42 -6.22
C LYS A 449 23.31 25.86 -7.64
N VAL A 450 23.15 24.55 -7.77
CA VAL A 450 23.26 23.85 -9.05
C VAL A 450 22.13 24.26 -9.99
N HIS A 451 20.95 24.56 -9.43
CA HIS A 451 19.75 25.00 -10.15
C HIS A 451 19.86 26.40 -10.79
N GLN A 452 20.87 27.19 -10.42
CA GLN A 452 21.07 28.53 -10.99
C GLN A 452 21.66 28.50 -12.41
N HIS A 453 22.12 27.34 -12.88
CA HIS A 453 22.72 27.18 -14.21
C HIS A 453 21.72 26.76 -15.30
N GLY A 454 20.47 27.24 -15.22
CA GLY A 454 19.47 27.07 -16.28
C GLY A 454 18.76 25.72 -16.36
N SER A 455 18.91 24.86 -15.34
CA SER A 455 18.13 23.62 -15.19
C SER A 455 17.60 23.52 -13.77
N THR A 456 16.33 23.16 -13.58
CA THR A 456 15.76 23.01 -12.23
C THR A 456 16.14 21.66 -11.61
N VAL A 457 16.09 21.56 -10.29
CA VAL A 457 16.37 20.28 -9.59
C VAL A 457 15.41 19.18 -10.03
N ALA A 458 14.15 19.51 -10.32
CA ALA A 458 13.18 18.57 -10.85
C ALA A 458 13.57 18.01 -12.23
N GLN A 459 14.17 18.84 -13.08
CA GLN A 459 14.70 18.39 -14.37
C GLN A 459 15.92 17.49 -14.18
N MET A 460 16.81 17.83 -13.25
CA MET A 460 17.99 17.02 -12.93
C MET A 460 17.62 15.65 -12.37
N ASP A 461 16.65 15.58 -11.46
CA ASP A 461 16.13 14.32 -10.90
C ASP A 461 15.65 13.39 -12.02
N ARG A 462 14.83 13.90 -12.95
CA ARG A 462 14.36 13.11 -14.09
C ARG A 462 15.50 12.66 -15.01
N LEU A 463 16.52 13.49 -15.23
CA LEU A 463 17.66 13.14 -16.10
C LEU A 463 18.45 11.93 -15.59
N ILE A 464 18.43 11.69 -14.28
CA ILE A 464 19.19 10.61 -13.67
C ILE A 464 18.61 9.22 -14.01
N ASN A 465 17.28 9.01 -14.05
CA ASN A 465 16.68 7.69 -14.36
C ASN A 465 15.42 7.72 -15.26
N GLY A 466 15.11 8.83 -15.92
CA GLY A 466 14.02 8.96 -16.90
C GLY A 466 12.63 9.27 -16.34
N ASN A 467 12.36 8.96 -15.06
CA ASN A 467 11.11 9.27 -14.34
C ASN A 467 11.40 10.07 -13.07
N VAL A 468 10.39 10.72 -12.49
CA VAL A 468 10.51 11.40 -11.18
C VAL A 468 10.74 10.35 -10.10
N HIS A 469 11.85 10.42 -9.37
CA HIS A 469 12.15 9.43 -8.35
C HIS A 469 11.28 9.62 -7.12
N SER A 470 11.11 8.55 -6.34
CA SER A 470 10.62 8.73 -4.96
C SER A 470 11.63 9.59 -4.19
N PRO A 471 11.18 10.66 -3.48
CA PRO A 471 12.05 11.48 -2.66
C PRO A 471 12.72 10.68 -1.52
N PHE A 472 12.15 9.52 -1.18
CA PHE A 472 12.63 8.64 -0.13
C PHE A 472 13.53 7.50 -0.65
N ALA A 473 13.75 7.40 -1.96
CA ALA A 473 14.64 6.36 -2.48
C ALA A 473 16.09 6.60 -1.99
N ALA A 474 16.73 5.52 -1.56
CA ALA A 474 18.11 5.54 -1.10
C ALA A 474 19.08 5.73 -2.26
N ILE A 475 20.06 6.60 -2.06
CA ILE A 475 21.20 6.85 -2.94
C ILE A 475 22.45 6.43 -2.18
N LEU A 476 23.16 5.46 -2.73
CA LEU A 476 24.43 4.99 -2.17
C LEU A 476 25.58 5.92 -2.57
N PRO A 477 26.73 5.90 -1.87
CA PRO A 477 27.84 6.81 -2.18
C PRO A 477 28.30 6.77 -3.64
N ARG A 478 28.36 5.57 -4.24
CA ARG A 478 28.70 5.39 -5.66
C ARG A 478 27.66 5.99 -6.62
N GLU A 479 26.38 5.91 -6.25
CA GLU A 479 25.27 6.45 -7.04
C GLU A 479 25.27 7.96 -6.93
N CYS A 480 25.50 8.51 -5.74
CA CYS A 480 25.65 9.95 -5.51
C CYS A 480 26.77 10.53 -6.38
N ILE A 481 27.95 9.89 -6.41
CA ILE A 481 29.06 10.32 -7.26
C ILE A 481 28.68 10.23 -8.74
N SER A 482 28.04 9.12 -9.17
CA SER A 482 27.57 8.96 -10.55
C SER A 482 26.57 10.06 -10.94
N TYR A 483 25.65 10.41 -10.04
CA TYR A 483 24.64 11.46 -10.25
C TYR A 483 25.29 12.84 -10.31
N ILE A 484 26.29 13.13 -9.46
CA ILE A 484 27.05 14.38 -9.54
C ILE A 484 27.74 14.51 -10.90
N ILE A 485 28.31 13.42 -11.45
CA ILE A 485 28.94 13.43 -12.78
C ILE A 485 27.90 13.69 -13.88
N ILE A 486 26.73 13.04 -13.81
CA ILE A 486 25.62 13.26 -14.75
C ILE A 486 25.15 14.71 -14.72
N VAL A 487 24.91 15.25 -13.54
CA VAL A 487 24.51 16.64 -13.35
C VAL A 487 25.59 17.60 -13.85
N ALA A 488 26.86 17.34 -13.55
CA ALA A 488 27.98 18.14 -14.02
C ALA A 488 28.04 18.20 -15.56
N TYR A 489 27.89 17.06 -16.23
CA TYR A 489 27.84 17.02 -17.69
C TYR A 489 26.68 17.84 -18.23
N HIS A 490 25.47 17.65 -17.70
CA HIS A 490 24.29 18.38 -18.19
C HIS A 490 24.42 19.90 -18.08
N ILE A 491 25.08 20.39 -17.04
CA ILE A 491 25.29 21.82 -16.81
C ILE A 491 26.46 22.37 -17.65
N CYS A 492 27.59 21.67 -17.67
CA CYS A 492 28.84 22.25 -18.16
C CYS A 492 29.23 21.82 -19.59
N HIS A 493 28.62 20.79 -20.18
CA HIS A 493 29.10 20.23 -21.46
C HIS A 493 29.13 21.23 -22.62
N LYS A 494 28.23 22.22 -22.64
CA LYS A 494 28.16 23.22 -23.72
C LYS A 494 29.30 24.24 -23.68
N ASP A 495 29.92 24.42 -22.52
CA ASP A 495 30.92 25.48 -22.29
C ASP A 495 32.36 24.95 -22.30
N ILE A 496 32.57 23.65 -22.57
CA ILE A 496 33.86 22.99 -22.41
C ILE A 496 34.37 22.47 -23.76
N GLU A 497 35.41 23.13 -24.25
CA GLU A 497 36.24 22.66 -25.35
C GLU A 497 37.46 21.93 -24.77
N SER A 498 37.28 20.66 -24.39
CA SER A 498 38.38 19.83 -23.89
C SER A 498 38.27 18.41 -24.41
N SER A 499 39.40 17.71 -24.53
CA SER A 499 39.42 16.30 -24.92
C SER A 499 38.83 15.36 -23.87
N ASN A 500 38.76 15.81 -22.60
CA ASN A 500 38.24 15.06 -21.46
C ASN A 500 37.01 15.76 -20.87
N ILE A 501 35.93 15.84 -21.65
CA ILE A 501 34.71 16.60 -21.38
C ILE A 501 34.10 16.19 -20.03
N LEU A 502 33.99 14.89 -19.73
CA LEU A 502 33.33 14.43 -18.49
C LEU A 502 34.14 14.81 -17.25
N ALA A 503 35.45 14.56 -17.28
CA ALA A 503 36.34 14.90 -16.16
C ALA A 503 36.44 16.43 -15.95
N ALA A 504 36.43 17.20 -17.04
CA ALA A 504 36.43 18.67 -16.98
C ALA A 504 35.11 19.22 -16.44
N CYS A 505 33.96 18.69 -16.87
CA CYS A 505 32.63 19.05 -16.34
C CYS A 505 32.57 18.81 -14.83
N PHE A 506 32.95 17.60 -14.39
CA PHE A 506 32.98 17.24 -12.98
C PHE A 506 33.89 18.17 -12.16
N SER A 507 35.10 18.44 -12.66
CA SER A 507 36.06 19.34 -11.99
C SER A 507 35.56 20.79 -11.91
N LYS A 508 34.85 21.28 -12.94
CA LYS A 508 34.23 22.61 -12.96
C LYS A 508 33.13 22.72 -11.90
N LEU A 509 32.22 21.75 -11.85
CA LEU A 509 31.14 21.71 -10.84
C LEU A 509 31.69 21.61 -9.42
N MET A 510 32.72 20.79 -9.20
CA MET A 510 33.37 20.68 -7.89
C MET A 510 33.93 22.03 -7.43
N ARG A 511 34.65 22.75 -8.31
CA ARG A 511 35.30 24.02 -7.97
C ARG A 511 34.32 25.18 -7.79
N GLN A 512 33.33 25.31 -8.66
CA GLN A 512 32.46 26.49 -8.72
C GLN A 512 31.24 26.37 -7.80
N ASN A 513 30.75 25.15 -7.57
CA ASN A 513 29.48 24.93 -6.88
C ASN A 513 29.66 24.14 -5.58
N ILE A 514 30.22 22.92 -5.64
CA ILE A 514 30.20 21.99 -4.51
C ILE A 514 31.14 22.42 -3.39
N ILE A 515 32.43 22.62 -3.67
CA ILE A 515 33.43 23.01 -2.65
C ILE A 515 33.04 24.30 -1.89
N PRO A 516 32.63 25.40 -2.54
CA PRO A 516 32.34 26.64 -1.84
C PRO A 516 31.01 26.65 -1.06
N ASN A 517 30.02 25.83 -1.44
CA ASN A 517 28.67 25.95 -0.90
C ASN A 517 28.19 24.73 -0.09
N ALA A 518 28.76 23.53 -0.28
CA ALA A 518 28.31 22.32 0.41
C ALA A 518 28.35 22.48 1.95
N LYS A 519 27.47 21.74 2.64
CA LYS A 519 27.28 21.76 4.11
C LYS A 519 26.61 23.03 4.67
N HIS A 520 26.23 23.99 3.83
CA HIS A 520 25.43 25.16 4.24
C HIS A 520 23.94 24.95 3.92
N VAL A 521 23.25 24.21 4.79
CA VAL A 521 21.84 23.83 4.61
C VAL A 521 20.93 25.05 4.71
N LYS A 522 20.09 25.23 3.69
CA LYS A 522 18.99 26.22 3.72
C LYS A 522 17.62 25.53 3.69
N GLY A 523 16.56 26.34 3.72
CA GLY A 523 15.18 25.87 3.66
C GLY A 523 14.59 25.48 5.02
N PRO A 524 13.25 25.53 5.16
CA PRO A 524 12.56 25.31 6.44
C PRO A 524 12.54 23.85 6.91
N LEU A 525 12.79 22.89 6.01
CA LEU A 525 12.69 21.47 6.34
C LEU A 525 13.89 20.97 7.16
N PHE A 526 15.11 21.29 6.71
CA PHE A 526 16.35 20.78 7.29
C PHE A 526 17.09 21.79 8.17
N CYS A 527 16.50 22.96 8.45
CA CYS A 527 17.10 23.96 9.33
C CYS A 527 17.28 23.47 10.78
N HIS A 528 16.47 22.51 11.23
CA HIS A 528 16.58 21.90 12.54
C HIS A 528 16.11 20.43 12.53
N PRO A 529 16.75 19.51 13.28
CA PRO A 529 16.33 18.09 13.33
C PRO A 529 14.86 17.90 13.73
N VAL A 530 14.36 18.72 14.66
CA VAL A 530 12.95 18.67 15.09
C VAL A 530 11.99 19.14 14.00
N HIS A 531 12.36 20.14 13.19
CA HIS A 531 11.54 20.58 12.06
C HIS A 531 11.35 19.45 11.06
N ALA A 532 12.45 18.78 10.70
CA ALA A 532 12.42 17.63 9.82
C ALA A 532 11.57 16.50 10.42
N ALA A 533 11.76 16.16 11.69
CA ALA A 533 11.00 15.09 12.35
C ALA A 533 9.49 15.32 12.32
N VAL A 534 9.05 16.57 12.53
CA VAL A 534 7.63 16.95 12.50
C VAL A 534 7.10 17.00 11.08
N ALA A 535 7.83 17.63 10.15
CA ALA A 535 7.43 17.72 8.76
C ALA A 535 7.33 16.34 8.11
N TYR A 536 8.24 15.41 8.42
CA TYR A 536 8.21 14.06 7.84
C TYR A 536 6.91 13.30 8.10
N ASN A 537 6.17 13.60 9.18
CA ASN A 537 4.85 13.01 9.45
C ASN A 537 3.82 13.29 8.33
N TYR A 538 4.04 14.34 7.53
CA TYR A 538 3.15 14.77 6.46
C TYR A 538 3.71 14.48 5.06
N SER A 539 4.97 14.05 4.97
CA SER A 539 5.72 13.96 3.71
C SER A 539 5.19 12.90 2.74
N ASP A 540 4.83 11.70 3.23
CA ASP A 540 4.26 10.63 2.39
C ASP A 540 2.97 11.08 1.69
N ARG A 541 2.08 11.71 2.46
CA ARG A 541 0.80 12.20 1.95
C ARG A 541 0.99 13.39 1.00
N CYS A 542 1.92 14.29 1.29
CA CYS A 542 2.28 15.38 0.37
C CYS A 542 2.88 14.84 -0.92
N TRP A 543 3.63 13.73 -0.87
CA TRP A 543 4.19 13.07 -2.04
C TRP A 543 3.10 12.47 -2.93
N GLU A 544 2.10 11.80 -2.35
CA GLU A 544 0.93 11.30 -3.10
C GLU A 544 0.20 12.44 -3.82
N ILE A 545 -0.02 13.57 -3.14
CA ILE A 545 -0.64 14.77 -3.72
C ILE A 545 0.22 15.32 -4.85
N TYR A 546 1.53 15.47 -4.64
CA TYR A 546 2.46 15.96 -5.67
C TYR A 546 2.42 15.06 -6.92
N GLN A 547 2.42 13.73 -6.74
CA GLN A 547 2.31 12.78 -7.85
C GLN A 547 0.97 12.89 -8.57
N ALA A 548 -0.14 13.05 -7.84
CA ALA A 548 -1.46 13.24 -8.43
C ALA A 548 -1.52 14.52 -9.28
N LEU A 549 -0.96 15.63 -8.79
CA LEU A 549 -0.90 16.90 -9.52
C LEU A 549 -0.01 16.81 -10.78
N CYS A 550 1.12 16.10 -10.70
CA CYS A 550 1.97 15.84 -11.86
C CYS A 550 1.23 15.00 -12.93
N LYS A 551 0.37 14.05 -12.52
CA LYS A 551 -0.44 13.21 -13.43
C LYS A 551 -1.62 13.98 -14.05
N ALA A 552 -2.30 14.82 -13.27
CA ALA A 552 -3.49 15.56 -13.71
C ALA A 552 -3.20 16.59 -14.82
N SER A 553 -1.94 16.98 -14.98
CA SER A 553 -1.49 17.96 -15.96
C SER A 553 -1.32 17.40 -17.39
N SER A 554 -1.81 16.19 -17.68
CA SER A 554 -1.48 15.45 -18.90
C SER A 554 -2.26 15.90 -20.15
N VAL A 555 -1.59 16.63 -21.03
CA VAL A 555 -1.84 16.59 -22.49
C VAL A 555 -0.55 16.21 -23.26
N GLN A 556 0.64 16.38 -22.68
CA GLN A 556 1.93 15.99 -23.27
C GLN A 556 2.85 15.34 -22.22
N SER A 557 3.83 14.57 -22.70
CA SER A 557 4.73 13.64 -21.98
C SER A 557 5.67 14.25 -20.92
N ASP A 558 5.43 15.48 -20.47
CA ASP A 558 6.34 16.26 -19.64
C ASP A 558 5.76 16.45 -18.21
N THR A 559 5.79 15.36 -17.44
CA THR A 559 5.16 15.11 -16.13
C THR A 559 5.84 15.75 -14.88
N ILE A 560 6.06 17.08 -14.83
CA ILE A 560 6.55 17.74 -13.60
C ILE A 560 5.68 18.96 -13.27
N LEU A 561 5.38 19.17 -11.98
CA LEU A 561 4.64 20.31 -11.46
C LEU A 561 5.36 21.64 -11.74
N THR A 562 4.66 22.62 -12.29
CA THR A 562 5.18 23.99 -12.44
C THR A 562 4.75 24.91 -11.31
N VAL A 563 5.47 26.02 -11.11
CA VAL A 563 5.08 27.08 -10.16
C VAL A 563 3.64 27.56 -10.41
N ARG A 564 3.24 27.71 -11.68
CA ARG A 564 1.88 28.06 -12.09
C ARG A 564 0.84 27.09 -11.54
N GLN A 565 1.10 25.79 -11.68
CA GLN A 565 0.19 24.74 -11.21
C GLN A 565 0.12 24.70 -9.68
N PHE A 566 1.24 24.94 -8.99
CA PHE A 566 1.26 25.06 -7.54
C PHE A 566 0.40 26.24 -7.05
N VAL A 567 0.57 27.42 -7.65
CA VAL A 567 -0.23 28.62 -7.34
C VAL A 567 -1.72 28.38 -7.63
N TRP A 568 -2.06 27.73 -8.75
CA TRP A 568 -3.45 27.36 -9.04
C TRP A 568 -4.00 26.34 -8.07
N MET A 569 -3.21 25.35 -7.64
CA MET A 569 -3.65 24.39 -6.64
C MET A 569 -4.01 25.09 -5.33
N LEU A 570 -3.20 26.03 -4.84
CA LEU A 570 -3.56 26.81 -3.65
C LEU A 570 -4.85 27.62 -3.84
N LYS A 571 -5.10 28.11 -5.06
CA LYS A 571 -6.35 28.81 -5.41
C LYS A 571 -7.55 27.87 -5.37
N ASP A 572 -7.44 26.71 -6.01
CA ASP A 572 -8.52 25.72 -6.12
C ASP A 572 -8.87 25.10 -4.76
N LEU A 573 -7.90 25.06 -3.85
CA LEU A 573 -8.08 24.66 -2.46
C LEU A 573 -8.56 25.81 -1.54
N TYR A 574 -8.83 27.00 -2.09
CA TYR A 574 -9.26 28.19 -1.35
C TYR A 574 -8.32 28.57 -0.19
N LEU A 575 -7.01 28.41 -0.38
CA LEU A 575 -6.02 28.65 0.67
C LEU A 575 -5.58 30.12 0.77
N TYR A 576 -5.83 30.94 -0.25
CA TYR A 576 -5.48 32.36 -0.20
C TYR A 576 -6.35 33.15 0.77
N ASP A 577 -5.74 34.07 1.53
CA ASP A 577 -6.42 35.03 2.40
C ASP A 577 -5.63 36.36 2.47
N SER A 578 -5.93 37.20 3.47
CA SER A 578 -5.24 38.49 3.66
C SER A 578 -3.77 38.35 4.01
N GLU A 579 -3.35 37.21 4.58
CA GLU A 579 -1.98 36.96 5.04
C GLU A 579 -1.20 36.14 4.00
N LEU A 580 -1.78 35.01 3.57
CA LEU A 580 -1.25 34.19 2.51
C LEU A 580 -1.77 34.69 1.16
N THR A 581 -1.09 35.67 0.60
CA THR A 581 -1.36 36.19 -0.76
C THR A 581 -0.53 35.48 -1.82
N VAL A 582 -0.87 35.65 -3.11
CA VAL A 582 -0.07 35.11 -4.23
C VAL A 582 1.36 35.65 -4.19
N SER A 583 1.54 36.95 -3.89
CA SER A 583 2.86 37.56 -3.75
C SER A 583 3.67 36.88 -2.65
N LYS A 584 3.05 36.62 -1.49
CA LYS A 584 3.71 35.95 -0.37
C LYS A 584 4.13 34.51 -0.72
N VAL A 585 3.31 33.78 -1.47
CA VAL A 585 3.66 32.44 -1.95
C VAL A 585 4.85 32.49 -2.92
N LEU A 586 4.89 33.48 -3.82
CA LEU A 586 6.02 33.65 -4.74
C LEU A 586 7.30 34.04 -4.01
N GLU A 587 7.22 34.88 -2.97
CA GLU A 587 8.34 35.18 -2.08
C GLU A 587 8.86 33.93 -1.35
N ILE A 588 7.97 33.07 -0.85
CA ILE A 588 8.35 31.81 -0.19
C ILE A 588 9.09 30.89 -1.17
N LEU A 589 8.58 30.76 -2.40
CA LEU A 589 9.20 29.94 -3.43
C LEU A 589 10.55 30.50 -3.91
N SER A 590 10.74 31.83 -3.89
CA SER A 590 11.96 32.46 -4.39
C SER A 590 13.12 32.54 -3.40
N VAL A 591 12.91 32.18 -2.12
CA VAL A 591 13.96 32.21 -1.07
C VAL A 591 15.23 31.49 -1.51
N ASP A 592 15.10 30.27 -2.03
CA ASP A 592 16.24 29.49 -2.52
C ASP A 592 16.39 29.53 -4.05
N SER A 593 15.34 29.94 -4.77
CA SER A 593 15.28 29.99 -6.23
C SER A 593 14.89 31.39 -6.74
N PRO A 594 15.82 32.38 -6.75
CA PRO A 594 15.52 33.76 -7.15
C PRO A 594 14.97 33.89 -8.58
N ALA A 595 15.23 32.91 -9.44
CA ALA A 595 14.69 32.86 -10.81
C ALA A 595 13.16 32.76 -10.87
N ILE A 596 12.49 32.39 -9.77
CA ILE A 596 11.03 32.30 -9.69
C ILE A 596 10.40 33.68 -9.53
N TYR A 597 10.95 34.53 -8.65
CA TYR A 597 10.41 35.85 -8.37
C TYR A 597 11.49 36.77 -7.78
N ASP A 598 11.73 37.91 -8.43
CA ASP A 598 12.74 38.90 -8.02
C ASP A 598 12.13 40.18 -7.40
N GLY A 599 10.81 40.18 -7.14
CA GLY A 599 10.05 41.36 -6.71
C GLY A 599 9.31 42.06 -7.85
N THR A 600 9.78 41.92 -9.08
CA THR A 600 9.25 42.62 -10.27
C THR A 600 8.74 41.68 -11.35
N TYR A 601 9.46 40.59 -11.61
CA TYR A 601 9.12 39.57 -12.60
C TYR A 601 8.92 38.23 -11.93
N SER A 602 7.97 37.43 -12.43
CA SER A 602 7.74 36.06 -11.97
C SER A 602 7.83 35.07 -13.13
N ASN A 603 8.60 34.01 -12.93
CA ASN A 603 8.68 32.89 -13.87
C ASN A 603 7.87 31.70 -13.34
N LEU A 604 6.61 31.64 -13.76
CA LEU A 604 5.67 30.62 -13.30
C LEU A 604 5.83 29.28 -14.02
N ASP A 605 6.65 29.21 -15.06
CA ASP A 605 6.83 28.00 -15.87
C ASP A 605 8.01 27.12 -15.37
N LEU A 606 8.72 27.59 -14.34
CA LEU A 606 9.75 26.79 -13.68
C LEU A 606 9.13 25.54 -13.03
N LYS A 607 9.85 24.43 -13.21
CA LYS A 607 9.48 23.08 -12.75
C LYS A 607 9.95 22.88 -11.32
N LEU A 608 9.02 22.59 -10.41
CA LEU A 608 9.26 22.38 -8.98
C LEU A 608 9.60 20.93 -8.66
N SER A 609 10.68 20.73 -7.90
CA SER A 609 10.97 19.43 -7.29
C SER A 609 10.02 19.17 -6.11
N PHE A 610 9.94 17.91 -5.66
CA PHE A 610 9.16 17.62 -4.46
C PHE A 610 9.69 18.35 -3.22
N LEU A 611 11.01 18.55 -3.11
CA LEU A 611 11.60 19.31 -2.01
C LEU A 611 11.04 20.74 -1.98
N GLU A 612 11.11 21.45 -3.12
CA GLU A 612 10.63 22.83 -3.23
C GLU A 612 9.13 22.94 -2.99
N PHE A 613 8.36 21.99 -3.54
CA PHE A 613 6.92 21.87 -3.27
C PHE A 613 6.62 21.74 -1.77
N PHE A 614 7.34 20.86 -1.09
CA PHE A 614 7.08 20.56 0.31
C PHE A 614 7.54 21.69 1.24
N GLU A 615 8.72 22.28 0.97
CA GLU A 615 9.19 23.46 1.69
C GLU A 615 8.28 24.67 1.48
N ALA A 616 7.69 24.84 0.29
CA ALA A 616 6.72 25.90 0.05
C ALA A 616 5.45 25.72 0.90
N LEU A 617 4.93 24.48 1.02
CA LEU A 617 3.79 24.19 1.90
C LEU A 617 4.12 24.46 3.39
N LEU A 618 5.33 24.12 3.83
CA LEU A 618 5.80 24.46 5.18
C LEU A 618 5.86 25.97 5.40
N GLY A 619 6.34 26.73 4.40
CA GLY A 619 6.31 28.19 4.43
C GLY A 619 4.89 28.76 4.47
N CYS A 620 3.95 28.19 3.71
CA CYS A 620 2.53 28.57 3.78
C CYS A 620 1.93 28.31 5.17
N ALA A 621 2.30 27.20 5.81
CA ALA A 621 1.86 26.87 7.16
C ALA A 621 2.34 27.90 8.20
N GLU A 622 3.57 28.38 8.05
CA GLU A 622 4.15 29.39 8.94
C GLU A 622 3.42 30.73 8.86
N VAL A 623 3.02 31.15 7.65
CA VAL A 623 2.21 32.36 7.42
C VAL A 623 0.80 32.20 8.00
N LYS A 624 0.07 31.14 7.61
CA LYS A 624 -1.31 30.87 8.05
C LYS A 624 -1.47 30.71 9.56
N GLY A 625 -0.41 30.30 10.24
CA GLY A 625 -0.42 30.07 11.68
C GLY A 625 -0.35 31.34 12.54
N GLN A 626 -0.34 32.54 11.98
CA GLN A 626 -0.26 33.80 12.75
C GLN A 626 -1.58 34.22 13.45
N ARG A 627 -2.69 33.51 13.21
CA ARG A 627 -4.02 33.84 13.75
C ARG A 627 -4.30 33.58 15.24
N ILE A 628 -3.33 33.12 16.04
CA ILE A 628 -3.57 32.84 17.47
C ILE A 628 -2.42 33.39 18.31
N GLN A 629 -2.32 34.71 18.38
CA GLN A 629 -1.63 35.39 19.49
C GLN A 629 -2.38 36.62 20.00
N THR A 630 -3.59 36.91 19.50
CA THR A 630 -4.38 38.09 19.92
C THR A 630 -5.70 37.78 20.64
N ASP A 631 -6.14 36.51 20.74
CA ASP A 631 -7.45 36.19 21.33
C ASP A 631 -7.40 35.37 22.63
N VAL A 632 -6.24 35.29 23.30
CA VAL A 632 -6.11 34.60 24.62
C VAL A 632 -5.70 35.55 25.76
N GLU A 633 -5.39 36.82 25.47
CA GLU A 633 -5.17 37.85 26.49
C GLU A 633 -6.42 38.75 26.64
N SER A 634 -7.55 38.15 26.97
CA SER A 634 -8.59 38.86 27.72
C SER A 634 -9.27 37.88 28.66
N HIS A 635 -9.25 38.23 29.96
CA HIS A 635 -9.76 37.50 31.13
C HIS A 635 -8.76 36.52 31.79
N GLN A 636 -7.87 37.02 32.66
CA GLN A 636 -8.13 37.16 34.11
C GLN A 636 -6.88 37.57 34.90
N GLU A 637 -7.04 38.69 35.62
CA GLU A 637 -6.52 39.03 36.95
C GLU A 637 -5.00 39.19 37.19
N ASP A 638 -4.63 40.47 37.34
CA ASP A 638 -3.58 40.97 38.23
C ASP A 638 -3.54 40.21 39.57
N THR A 639 -2.35 39.87 40.07
CA THR A 639 -1.90 40.05 41.48
C THR A 639 -0.43 39.60 41.66
N VAL A 640 0.45 40.62 41.84
CA VAL A 640 1.62 40.71 42.75
C VAL A 640 2.99 40.11 42.35
N LEU A 641 3.95 41.04 42.28
CA LEU A 641 5.41 40.91 42.34
C LEU A 641 5.95 40.13 43.55
N SER A 642 7.04 39.38 43.36
CA SER A 642 8.29 39.52 44.17
C SER A 642 9.40 38.63 43.57
N SER A 643 10.38 39.19 42.87
CA SER A 643 11.74 39.45 43.37
C SER A 643 12.53 38.22 43.85
N LEU A 644 13.63 37.86 43.17
CA LEU A 644 15.01 38.03 43.66
C LEU A 644 16.04 37.23 42.83
N GLN A 645 17.12 37.95 42.53
CA GLN A 645 18.53 37.52 42.45
C GLN A 645 19.09 36.86 41.18
N GLU A 646 19.75 37.74 40.42
CA GLU A 646 21.04 37.53 39.75
C GLU A 646 22.02 36.67 40.58
N THR A 647 22.71 35.71 39.97
CA THR A 647 24.20 35.65 39.97
C THR A 647 24.79 34.63 38.99
N GLU A 648 25.88 35.06 38.35
CA GLU A 648 27.02 34.31 37.79
C GLU A 648 26.99 33.69 36.38
N ARG A 649 27.68 34.43 35.48
CA ARG A 649 28.26 33.99 34.20
C ARG A 649 29.34 32.93 34.40
N SER A 650 29.38 31.89 33.55
CA SER A 650 30.49 31.69 32.59
C SER A 650 30.35 30.40 31.74
N GLN A 651 30.77 30.52 30.46
CA GLN A 651 31.24 29.50 29.51
C GLN A 651 30.31 29.03 28.35
N SER A 652 30.81 29.33 27.13
CA SER A 652 30.56 28.76 25.78
C SER A 652 29.31 29.17 24.96
N PRO A 653 29.46 29.63 23.69
CA PRO A 653 28.36 30.12 22.87
C PRO A 653 27.72 28.99 22.06
N VAL A 654 26.73 28.32 22.65
CA VAL A 654 25.74 27.55 21.89
C VAL A 654 24.38 28.13 22.22
N LEU A 655 23.92 28.95 21.28
CA LEU A 655 22.53 29.32 21.00
C LEU A 655 21.53 29.05 22.13
N ALA A 656 21.22 30.10 22.90
CA ALA A 656 19.98 30.17 23.65
C ALA A 656 18.81 29.95 22.68
N PHE A 657 18.26 28.74 22.68
CA PHE A 657 17.21 28.31 21.77
C PHE A 657 15.85 28.72 22.33
N ASN A 658 15.07 29.48 21.57
CA ASN A 658 13.71 29.90 21.95
C ASN A 658 12.76 28.69 21.83
N GLU A 659 12.65 27.86 22.86
CA GLU A 659 11.73 26.70 22.91
C GLU A 659 10.28 27.08 22.58
N THR A 660 9.89 28.32 22.90
CA THR A 660 8.58 28.90 22.59
C THR A 660 8.32 29.02 21.09
N GLY A 661 9.34 29.44 20.31
CA GLY A 661 9.24 29.58 18.85
C GLY A 661 9.10 28.22 18.15
N LEU A 662 9.82 27.20 18.61
CA LEU A 662 9.75 25.85 18.05
C LEU A 662 8.37 25.21 18.31
N LYS A 663 7.86 25.29 19.55
CA LYS A 663 6.50 24.81 19.88
C LYS A 663 5.44 25.51 19.04
N GLY A 664 5.56 26.83 18.86
CA GLY A 664 4.69 27.59 17.99
C GLY A 664 4.72 27.09 16.54
N TRP A 665 5.90 26.93 15.95
CA TRP A 665 6.04 26.41 14.58
C TRP A 665 5.44 25.00 14.42
N MET A 666 5.66 24.11 15.40
CA MET A 666 5.09 22.75 15.38
C MET A 666 3.56 22.77 15.37
N GLN A 667 2.96 23.60 16.23
CA GLN A 667 1.50 23.74 16.32
C GLN A 667 0.91 24.28 15.01
N LYS A 668 1.52 25.33 14.45
CA LYS A 668 1.11 25.94 13.16
C LYS A 668 1.17 24.92 12.03
N THR A 669 2.27 24.17 11.95
CA THR A 669 2.48 23.14 10.92
C THR A 669 1.44 22.01 11.04
N GLN A 670 1.21 21.51 12.25
CA GLN A 670 0.20 20.48 12.49
C GLN A 670 -1.20 20.97 12.13
N GLN A 671 -1.58 22.17 12.57
CA GLN A 671 -2.88 22.74 12.28
C GLN A 671 -3.10 22.92 10.77
N PHE A 672 -2.11 23.50 10.07
CA PHE A 672 -2.20 23.70 8.62
C PHE A 672 -2.42 22.39 7.88
N PHE A 673 -1.60 21.36 8.11
CA PHE A 673 -1.75 20.11 7.37
C PHE A 673 -3.02 19.34 7.74
N THR A 674 -3.33 19.23 9.03
CA THR A 674 -4.44 18.38 9.51
C THR A 674 -5.82 19.02 9.40
N GLN A 675 -5.93 20.34 9.53
CA GLN A 675 -7.21 21.03 9.57
C GLN A 675 -7.50 21.85 8.31
N ILE A 676 -6.47 22.22 7.54
CA ILE A 676 -6.63 23.13 6.38
C ILE A 676 -6.30 22.41 5.08
N PHE A 677 -5.04 22.03 4.88
CA PHE A 677 -4.54 21.57 3.58
C PHE A 677 -5.11 20.21 3.14
N PHE A 678 -5.00 19.16 3.98
CA PHE A 678 -5.49 17.84 3.59
C PHE A 678 -7.02 17.78 3.47
N PRO A 679 -7.82 18.32 4.41
CA PRO A 679 -9.28 18.34 4.24
C PRO A 679 -9.72 19.10 3.00
N ALA A 680 -9.11 20.25 2.69
CA ALA A 680 -9.41 21.01 1.47
C ALA A 680 -9.10 20.19 0.21
N TYR A 681 -7.97 19.47 0.19
CA TYR A 681 -7.60 18.62 -0.93
C TYR A 681 -8.57 17.45 -1.12
N GLU A 682 -8.91 16.73 -0.05
CA GLU A 682 -9.88 15.63 -0.10
C GLU A 682 -11.23 16.10 -0.64
N HIS A 683 -11.74 17.22 -0.13
CA HIS A 683 -13.00 17.79 -0.59
C HIS A 683 -12.94 18.18 -2.09
N SER A 684 -11.81 18.71 -2.56
CA SER A 684 -11.63 19.03 -3.97
C SER A 684 -11.67 17.79 -4.87
N VAL A 685 -11.11 16.66 -4.41
CA VAL A 685 -11.12 15.39 -5.14
C VAL A 685 -12.53 14.81 -5.20
N GLU A 686 -13.27 14.82 -4.09
CA GLU A 686 -14.67 14.39 -4.04
C GLU A 686 -15.55 15.18 -5.02
N LEU A 687 -15.39 16.51 -5.06
CA LEU A 687 -16.11 17.38 -6.01
C LEU A 687 -15.75 17.07 -7.47
N GLN A 688 -14.48 16.75 -7.76
CA GLN A 688 -14.06 16.35 -9.10
C GLN A 688 -14.66 15.00 -9.52
N GLU A 689 -14.69 14.02 -8.61
CA GLU A 689 -15.35 12.73 -8.85
C GLU A 689 -16.86 12.89 -9.07
N GLU A 690 -17.52 13.74 -8.30
CA GLU A 690 -18.94 14.01 -8.44
C GLU A 690 -19.26 14.69 -9.78
N ARG A 691 -18.47 15.70 -10.18
CA ARG A 691 -18.57 16.32 -11.50
C ARG A 691 -18.33 15.32 -12.63
N PHE A 692 -17.38 14.40 -12.47
CA PHE A 692 -17.16 13.32 -13.44
C PHE A 692 -18.36 12.37 -13.53
N ARG A 693 -18.93 11.95 -12.38
CA ARG A 693 -20.15 11.12 -12.34
C ARG A 693 -21.34 11.82 -13.00
N LEU A 694 -21.53 13.12 -12.76
CA LEU A 694 -22.59 13.91 -13.41
C LEU A 694 -22.38 14.00 -14.93
N ARG A 695 -21.14 14.19 -15.40
CA ARG A 695 -20.82 14.17 -16.84
C ARG A 695 -21.09 12.81 -17.47
N GLN A 696 -20.75 11.72 -16.79
CA GLN A 696 -21.06 10.36 -17.27
C GLN A 696 -22.57 10.11 -17.35
N LYS A 697 -23.32 10.47 -16.30
CA LYS A 697 -24.79 10.41 -16.29
C LYS A 697 -25.41 11.21 -17.44
N LYS A 698 -24.93 12.44 -17.68
CA LYS A 698 -25.40 13.28 -18.79
C LYS A 698 -25.09 12.68 -20.17
N ARG A 699 -23.95 12.00 -20.33
CA ARG A 699 -23.60 11.30 -21.58
C ARG A 699 -24.48 10.08 -21.81
N ILE A 700 -24.76 9.30 -20.76
CA ILE A 700 -25.65 8.15 -20.83
C ILE A 700 -27.07 8.60 -21.17
N SER A 701 -27.59 9.64 -20.50
CA SER A 701 -28.92 10.17 -20.79
C SER A 701 -29.05 10.73 -22.21
N LEU A 702 -27.99 11.35 -22.75
CA LEU A 702 -27.99 11.80 -24.15
C LEU A 702 -28.03 10.60 -25.11
N ALA A 703 -27.23 9.56 -24.85
CA ALA A 703 -27.21 8.36 -25.66
C ALA A 703 -28.54 7.59 -25.62
N GLU A 704 -29.20 7.54 -24.46
CA GLU A 704 -30.54 6.97 -24.29
C GLU A 704 -31.59 7.77 -25.06
N ALA A 705 -31.52 9.11 -25.04
CA ALA A 705 -32.41 9.98 -25.80
C ALA A 705 -32.21 9.85 -27.31
N ASP A 706 -30.96 9.74 -27.77
CA ASP A 706 -30.65 9.52 -29.19
C ASP A 706 -31.12 8.12 -29.66
N ASN A 707 -30.99 7.09 -28.81
CA ASN A 707 -31.49 5.76 -29.10
C ASN A 707 -33.04 5.70 -29.13
N ALA A 708 -33.72 6.41 -28.22
CA ALA A 708 -35.17 6.53 -28.24
C ALA A 708 -35.69 7.20 -29.53
N ARG A 709 -35.01 8.27 -29.99
CA ARG A 709 -35.33 8.91 -31.27
C ARG A 709 -35.11 8.00 -32.47
N TYR A 710 -34.08 7.16 -32.44
CA TYR A 710 -33.82 6.17 -33.49
C TYR A 710 -34.93 5.10 -33.54
N ILE A 711 -35.42 4.64 -32.39
CA ILE A 711 -36.54 3.70 -32.30
C ILE A 711 -37.84 4.33 -32.82
N GLU A 712 -38.15 5.58 -32.44
CA GLU A 712 -39.32 6.30 -32.97
C GLU A 712 -39.28 6.47 -34.50
N GLN A 713 -38.09 6.67 -35.08
CA GLN A 713 -37.92 6.77 -36.53
C GLN A 713 -38.14 5.43 -37.25
N LEU A 714 -37.75 4.31 -36.63
CA LEU A 714 -38.01 2.97 -37.17
C LEU A 714 -39.51 2.63 -37.12
N GLU A 715 -40.17 2.92 -36.00
CA GLU A 715 -41.62 2.70 -35.85
C GLU A 715 -42.46 3.58 -36.79
N ALA A 716 -41.98 4.80 -37.09
CA ALA A 716 -42.61 5.68 -38.09
C ALA A 716 -42.39 5.19 -39.53
N GLY A 717 -41.26 4.54 -39.83
CA GLY A 717 -40.98 3.92 -41.12
C GLY A 717 -41.84 2.68 -41.39
N GLU A 718 -42.01 1.80 -40.39
CA GLU A 718 -42.85 0.60 -40.50
C GLU A 718 -44.33 0.96 -40.73
N LYS A 719 -44.83 2.06 -40.13
CA LYS A 719 -46.19 2.56 -40.38
C LYS A 719 -46.39 3.13 -41.79
N GLN A 720 -45.33 3.60 -42.45
CA GLN A 720 -45.42 4.07 -43.85
C GLN A 720 -45.33 2.92 -44.85
N GLU A 721 -44.67 1.80 -44.51
CA GLU A 721 -44.67 0.59 -45.34
C GLU A 721 -45.98 -0.21 -45.23
N GLU A 722 -46.69 -0.18 -44.10
CA GLU A 722 -48.01 -0.82 -43.95
C GLU A 722 -49.13 -0.11 -44.75
N ASP A 723 -49.06 1.22 -44.93
CA ASP A 723 -50.05 1.97 -45.73
C ASP A 723 -49.76 1.98 -47.24
N GLY A 724 -48.54 1.59 -47.66
CA GLY A 724 -48.11 1.58 -49.06
C GLY A 724 -48.43 0.30 -49.84
N ASN A 725 -48.88 -0.77 -49.17
CA ASN A 725 -49.03 -2.10 -49.78
C ASN A 725 -50.48 -2.41 -50.18
N ARG A 726 -51.09 -1.51 -50.96
CA ARG A 726 -52.26 -1.81 -51.82
C ARG A 726 -52.12 -1.04 -53.14
N GLU A 727 -51.35 -1.61 -54.06
CA GLU A 727 -51.68 -1.76 -55.49
C GLU A 727 -50.40 -2.12 -56.27
N VAL A 728 -50.44 -3.28 -56.93
CA VAL A 728 -49.46 -3.72 -57.94
C VAL A 728 -50.24 -3.80 -59.26
N PRO A 729 -49.66 -3.36 -60.39
CA PRO A 729 -49.19 -4.38 -61.33
C PRO A 729 -47.86 -4.06 -62.03
N ASN A 730 -46.96 -5.07 -62.00
CA ASN A 730 -46.23 -5.67 -63.13
C ASN A 730 -45.81 -4.79 -64.34
N ASN A 731 -44.50 -4.59 -64.54
CA ASN A 731 -43.67 -5.38 -65.47
C ASN A 731 -42.30 -4.72 -65.78
N ASP A 732 -41.26 -5.57 -65.73
CA ASP A 732 -40.14 -5.72 -66.67
C ASP A 732 -39.05 -4.63 -66.90
N VAL A 733 -37.81 -5.08 -66.60
CA VAL A 733 -36.60 -5.03 -67.47
C VAL A 733 -35.82 -3.70 -67.57
N ASN A 734 -34.60 -3.64 -67.00
CA ASN A 734 -33.30 -3.77 -67.70
C ASN A 734 -32.08 -3.28 -66.90
N CYS A 735 -30.91 -3.79 -67.29
CA CYS A 735 -29.57 -3.63 -66.70
C CYS A 735 -28.96 -2.19 -66.71
N SER A 736 -27.92 -2.07 -65.87
CA SER A 736 -26.93 -1.00 -65.55
C SER A 736 -26.18 -0.37 -66.77
N PRO A 737 -25.13 0.51 -66.66
CA PRO A 737 -24.48 1.20 -65.50
C PRO A 737 -24.07 2.69 -65.75
N SER A 738 -23.72 3.48 -64.70
CA SER A 738 -22.66 4.53 -64.79
C SER A 738 -22.43 5.28 -63.46
N THR A 739 -21.18 5.34 -63.00
CA THR A 739 -20.63 6.18 -61.92
C THR A 739 -20.23 7.58 -62.47
N PRO A 740 -20.01 8.64 -61.65
CA PRO A 740 -18.71 8.79 -60.99
C PRO A 740 -18.70 9.37 -59.55
N MET A 741 -17.55 9.12 -58.92
CA MET A 741 -16.98 9.42 -57.60
C MET A 741 -17.22 10.80 -56.94
N THR A 742 -17.28 10.86 -55.60
CA THR A 742 -16.12 11.16 -54.70
C THR A 742 -16.49 11.27 -53.20
N SER A 743 -15.72 10.54 -52.36
CA SER A 743 -15.22 10.79 -50.97
C SER A 743 -16.06 11.61 -49.95
N VAL A 744 -16.20 11.24 -48.67
CA VAL A 744 -15.15 10.94 -47.67
C VAL A 744 -15.71 10.07 -46.53
N THR A 745 -14.92 9.07 -46.15
CA THR A 745 -15.03 8.16 -45.00
C THR A 745 -14.60 8.78 -43.67
N SER A 746 -15.31 8.46 -42.58
CA SER A 746 -14.72 8.33 -41.23
C SER A 746 -15.32 7.13 -40.48
N THR A 747 -14.61 6.01 -40.56
CA THR A 747 -14.79 4.78 -39.78
C THR A 747 -14.33 4.96 -38.35
N THR A 748 -15.16 4.59 -37.37
CA THR A 748 -14.73 4.34 -35.99
C THR A 748 -14.82 2.84 -35.72
N SER A 749 -13.71 2.12 -35.90
CA SER A 749 -13.58 0.73 -35.49
C SER A 749 -12.93 0.66 -34.11
N VAL A 750 -13.69 0.09 -33.18
CA VAL A 750 -13.26 -0.34 -31.85
C VAL A 750 -12.21 -1.44 -32.00
N ILE A 751 -11.02 -1.26 -31.41
CA ILE A 751 -10.06 -2.34 -31.20
C ILE A 751 -9.65 -2.36 -29.72
N SER A 752 -10.00 -3.50 -29.13
CA SER A 752 -9.47 -4.12 -27.93
C SER A 752 -7.94 -4.21 -27.95
N LYS A 753 -7.29 -4.04 -26.78
CA LYS A 753 -5.90 -4.45 -26.59
C LYS A 753 -5.81 -5.47 -25.48
N GLN A 754 -5.55 -6.71 -25.90
CA GLN A 754 -4.79 -7.67 -25.10
C GLN A 754 -3.30 -7.56 -25.43
N SER A 755 -2.53 -7.94 -24.42
CA SER A 755 -1.10 -8.23 -24.34
C SER A 755 -0.42 -8.82 -25.57
N VAL A 756 0.80 -8.34 -25.84
CA VAL A 756 1.83 -9.02 -26.61
C VAL A 756 2.66 -9.88 -25.67
N THR A 757 2.66 -11.19 -25.86
CA THR A 757 3.82 -12.05 -25.62
C THR A 757 4.37 -12.46 -26.98
N SER A 758 5.69 -12.33 -27.15
CA SER A 758 6.42 -12.83 -28.31
C SER A 758 7.31 -13.97 -27.83
N GLY A 759 7.35 -15.08 -28.57
CA GLY A 759 8.22 -16.20 -28.22
C GLY A 759 7.91 -17.54 -28.90
N SER A 760 8.14 -17.60 -30.22
CA SER A 760 8.84 -18.70 -30.92
C SER A 760 8.26 -20.14 -30.90
N LYS A 761 7.93 -20.63 -32.13
CA LYS A 761 8.23 -21.96 -32.72
C LYS A 761 7.92 -23.20 -31.85
N LYS A 762 7.19 -24.23 -32.32
CA LYS A 762 7.54 -25.14 -33.44
C LYS A 762 6.50 -26.28 -33.48
N LYS A 763 6.24 -26.78 -34.69
CA LYS A 763 5.60 -28.06 -35.08
C LYS A 763 4.10 -28.20 -34.86
#